data_AF-A0ABD4ZF49-F1
#
_entry.id   AF-A0ABD4ZF49-F1
#
_cell.length_a   1.000
_cell.length_b   1.000
_cell.length_c   1.000
_cell.angle_alpha   90.00
_cell.angle_beta   90.00
_cell.angle_gamma   90.00
#
_symmetry.space_group_name_H-M   'P 1'
#
loop_
_entity.id
_entity.type
_entity.pdbx_description
1 polymer ?
#
loop_
_entity_poly.entity_id
_entity_poly.type
_entity_poly.pdbx_seq_one_letter_code
_entity_poly.pdbx_strand_id
1 'polypeptide(L)'
;MGKRTNIILTSAMMGIATAACAFCVAQSANAAETSAASSGVNTSVNSSAATSNTPGGGALDSTSSEHAKSVDEDRSAPEETPVFDTAANYKKVGEDDDQIKYTYVNNTTKKITNPFPDVISDDEIEKAFKNKETSVEKIYFKPAATSDNPNPKSEIVKNRFLKNVDGEYIVYKVYKNDYVSGKNESQITSSQGVSVNGSISKDGSIYAGSEQTITASAEPVDFELNGYTVAKNCKKSIDIRSEYAFKNYLYLKLTYKYKFNFERFKFVYVYCHHAGCNTSYNRYFSAADAQFHFVDDLQYRSKNPNGVDKDGKLKQRGNSDTHPSLTDADKKKGTLISSVPFYEIAGLADISGTSAVITDKAAFYRTDSGDGKTSILSFDKDPDIKYAKRPILTDLTGKNIPGYVYWDNDIDKPQNKNHEFANDKDTKEDPGNHYLSFAYEMKDGKPVKRLARKHYYVTFRAIPTQLVVKYKKSDGTFESNAKYELLDSGNAKIGNEFAAASGDIVASSINDLVTMMKSTDTTLLKGFTGYLSNGAVYLTPGNYTVKPTAQAPEGYDWVVDSNKQDSKTSADINIGLQTGKTTAIQFITFVLKKKPTPPIPTPSPTPETTPTPTPAPETDVTPELEPIPVPDVPDVPDVPDDSWIPLPEVVPENPEYSVVEQPVLNPVHSSDKPVGHSVEQRFKAVDAGEAYSAKVPAKHLPDTGVS
;
A
#
# COMPACT_ATOMS: atom_id res chain seq x y z
N MET A 1 -0.02 35.26 -59.38
CA MET A 1 -1.35 35.58 -58.80
C MET A 1 -1.25 35.25 -57.31
N GLY A 2 -1.42 36.10 -56.32
CA GLY A 2 -1.78 37.51 -56.22
C GLY A 2 -2.33 37.73 -54.80
N LYS A 3 -1.60 38.48 -53.96
CA LYS A 3 -2.04 39.23 -52.75
C LYS A 3 -2.62 38.39 -51.58
N ARG A 4 -2.45 38.70 -50.27
CA ARG A 4 -2.30 39.99 -49.58
C ARG A 4 -1.48 39.84 -48.29
N THR A 5 -0.57 40.80 -48.11
CA THR A 5 -0.06 41.33 -46.85
C THR A 5 -1.15 42.10 -46.10
N ASN A 6 -1.17 42.03 -44.77
CA ASN A 6 -1.59 43.13 -43.91
C ASN A 6 -0.64 43.23 -42.73
N ILE A 7 -0.35 44.48 -42.37
CA ILE A 7 0.80 44.94 -41.61
C ILE A 7 0.25 45.87 -40.50
N ILE A 8 0.88 45.81 -39.33
CA ILE A 8 1.07 46.90 -38.34
C ILE A 8 -0.15 47.31 -37.45
N LEU A 9 0.02 47.28 -36.11
CA LEU A 9 0.40 48.48 -35.33
C LEU A 9 0.70 48.14 -33.84
N THR A 10 1.87 48.61 -33.41
CA THR A 10 2.41 48.76 -32.06
C THR A 10 1.62 49.72 -31.17
N SER A 11 1.52 49.43 -29.89
CA SER A 11 1.42 50.44 -28.82
C SER A 11 2.22 50.01 -27.59
N ALA A 12 3.33 50.70 -27.37
CA ALA A 12 4.02 50.76 -26.09
C ALA A 12 3.40 51.91 -25.29
N MET A 13 3.04 51.66 -24.02
CA MET A 13 2.97 52.71 -23.00
C MET A 13 3.51 52.18 -21.68
N MET A 14 4.58 52.84 -21.24
CA MET A 14 5.13 52.84 -19.89
C MET A 14 4.12 53.45 -18.92
N GLY A 15 3.99 52.85 -17.73
CA GLY A 15 3.30 53.42 -16.58
C GLY A 15 3.96 52.96 -15.30
N ILE A 16 4.86 53.80 -14.76
CA ILE A 16 5.42 53.66 -13.43
C ILE A 16 4.34 54.09 -12.43
N ALA A 17 4.00 53.22 -11.47
CA ALA A 17 3.30 53.61 -10.26
C ALA A 17 3.87 52.83 -9.07
N THR A 18 4.82 53.45 -8.38
CA THR A 18 5.15 53.18 -6.98
C THR A 18 3.95 53.54 -6.10
N ALA A 19 3.43 52.59 -5.34
CA ALA A 19 2.64 52.85 -4.14
C ALA A 19 2.98 51.81 -3.08
N ALA A 20 3.46 52.31 -1.95
CA ALA A 20 3.80 51.58 -0.75
C ALA A 20 2.56 51.26 0.10
N CYS A 21 2.74 50.29 1.00
CA CYS A 21 1.97 50.01 2.22
C CYS A 21 0.56 49.41 2.07
N ALA A 22 0.43 48.14 2.46
CA ALA A 22 -0.36 47.76 3.64
C ALA A 22 -0.07 46.30 4.02
N PHE A 23 0.65 46.13 5.13
CA PHE A 23 0.67 44.89 5.90
C PHE A 23 -0.75 44.59 6.39
N CYS A 24 -1.32 43.45 5.98
CA CYS A 24 -2.45 42.83 6.67
C CYS A 24 -1.94 41.58 7.36
N VAL A 25 -1.62 41.75 8.64
CA VAL A 25 -1.39 40.66 9.59
C VAL A 25 -2.76 40.04 9.87
N ALA A 26 -3.00 38.83 9.38
CA ALA A 26 -4.14 38.04 9.83
C ALA A 26 -3.80 37.44 11.20
N GLN A 27 -4.40 38.00 12.25
CA GLN A 27 -4.44 37.43 13.59
C GLN A 27 -5.16 36.07 13.53
N SER A 28 -4.48 35.00 13.92
CA SER A 28 -5.16 33.79 14.40
C SER A 28 -5.21 33.86 15.92
N ALA A 29 -6.45 33.91 16.42
CA ALA A 29 -6.83 34.06 17.80
C ALA A 29 -6.24 32.97 18.72
N ASN A 30 -5.68 33.40 19.85
CA ASN A 30 -5.51 32.56 21.03
C ASN A 30 -6.90 32.32 21.63
N ALA A 31 -7.37 31.08 21.61
CA ALA A 31 -8.41 30.64 22.52
C ALA A 31 -7.74 30.19 23.82
N ALA A 32 -7.78 31.06 24.81
CA ALA A 32 -7.53 30.72 26.20
C ALA A 32 -8.83 30.13 26.77
N GLU A 33 -8.80 28.86 27.17
CA GLU A 33 -9.79 28.34 28.11
C GLU A 33 -9.20 28.36 29.51
N THR A 34 -9.56 29.42 30.22
CA THR A 34 -9.55 29.48 31.68
C THR A 34 -10.62 28.52 32.20
N SER A 35 -10.24 27.60 33.08
CA SER A 35 -11.16 26.99 34.05
C SER A 35 -10.51 27.02 35.42
N ALA A 36 -11.33 27.41 36.39
CA ALA A 36 -10.96 28.10 37.60
C ALA A 36 -10.22 27.25 38.64
N ALA A 37 -9.39 27.94 39.41
CA ALA A 37 -8.86 27.49 40.68
C ALA A 37 -9.99 27.19 41.69
N SER A 38 -9.90 26.07 42.39
CA SER A 38 -10.37 25.95 43.77
C SER A 38 -9.17 25.63 44.66
N SER A 39 -8.91 26.54 45.58
CA SER A 39 -7.93 26.41 46.66
C SER A 39 -8.43 25.42 47.70
N GLY A 40 -7.56 24.55 48.20
CA GLY A 40 -7.92 23.69 49.32
C GLY A 40 -6.92 22.59 49.66
N VAL A 41 -5.87 22.97 50.40
CA VAL A 41 -5.22 22.17 51.47
C VAL A 41 -4.28 21.01 51.07
N ASN A 42 -3.01 21.18 51.46
CA ASN A 42 -1.95 20.17 51.57
C ASN A 42 -2.43 18.88 52.26
N THR A 43 -2.06 17.73 51.73
CA THR A 43 -1.52 16.62 52.55
C THR A 43 -0.75 15.63 51.66
N SER A 44 0.50 15.40 52.04
CA SER A 44 1.33 14.29 51.61
C SER A 44 0.69 12.96 52.01
N VAL A 45 0.55 12.01 51.09
CA VAL A 45 0.21 10.63 51.43
C VAL A 45 1.34 9.72 51.00
N ASN A 46 2.12 9.35 52.00
CA ASN A 46 2.98 8.19 52.04
C ASN A 46 2.07 6.97 52.21
N SER A 47 2.21 5.95 51.36
CA SER A 47 1.44 4.70 51.47
C SER A 47 2.39 3.52 51.58
N SER A 48 2.73 3.17 52.82
CA SER A 48 3.20 1.85 53.18
C SER A 48 2.38 1.30 54.35
N ALA A 49 1.96 0.04 54.18
CA ALA A 49 1.51 -0.94 55.16
C ALA A 49 0.12 -0.82 55.83
N ALA A 50 -0.67 -1.87 55.59
CA ALA A 50 -1.62 -2.49 56.50
C ALA A 50 -1.58 -4.01 56.18
N THR A 51 -1.61 -4.98 57.07
CA THR A 51 -1.78 -5.07 58.54
C THR A 51 -1.47 -6.53 58.90
N SER A 52 -0.88 -6.80 60.07
CA SER A 52 -0.94 -8.12 60.70
C SER A 52 -1.27 -7.97 62.17
N ASN A 53 -2.38 -8.58 62.59
CA ASN A 53 -2.90 -8.59 63.94
C ASN A 53 -2.06 -9.45 64.89
N THR A 54 -1.81 -8.94 66.09
CA THR A 54 -1.43 -9.70 67.30
C THR A 54 -2.69 -10.36 67.91
N PRO A 55 -2.56 -11.51 68.60
CA PRO A 55 -2.35 -11.54 70.06
C PRO A 55 -1.29 -12.61 70.43
N GLY A 56 -0.60 -12.66 71.56
CA GLY A 56 -0.70 -12.04 72.87
C GLY A 56 -0.17 -13.08 73.88
N GLY A 57 0.87 -12.74 74.64
CA GLY A 57 1.20 -13.32 75.96
C GLY A 57 2.08 -14.57 76.05
N GLY A 58 3.16 -14.48 76.85
CA GLY A 58 3.62 -15.61 77.68
C GLY A 58 5.11 -16.00 77.67
N ALA A 59 5.87 -15.43 78.60
CA ALA A 59 6.93 -16.04 79.44
C ALA A 59 8.14 -16.83 78.86
N LEU A 60 9.33 -16.27 79.17
CA LEU A 60 10.52 -16.88 79.80
C LEU A 60 10.80 -18.39 79.60
N ASP A 61 11.96 -18.68 79.01
CA ASP A 61 13.15 -19.30 79.63
C ASP A 61 13.85 -20.32 78.70
N SER A 62 15.04 -20.68 79.14
CA SER A 62 16.28 -21.01 78.45
C SER A 62 16.46 -22.45 77.92
N THR A 63 17.56 -22.61 77.17
CA THR A 63 18.41 -23.79 76.94
C THR A 63 18.07 -24.84 75.85
N SER A 64 19.03 -24.94 74.91
CA SER A 64 19.63 -26.13 74.27
C SER A 64 18.80 -27.08 73.39
N SER A 65 19.14 -27.21 72.10
CA SER A 65 20.09 -28.23 71.59
C SER A 65 20.18 -28.20 70.05
N GLU A 66 21.33 -28.68 69.55
CA GLU A 66 21.78 -28.70 68.16
C GLU A 66 20.89 -29.53 67.22
N HIS A 67 20.64 -29.02 66.01
CA HIS A 67 20.89 -29.83 64.80
C HIS A 67 21.15 -28.99 63.56
N ALA A 68 22.25 -29.34 62.90
CA ALA A 68 22.82 -28.66 61.75
C ALA A 68 21.93 -28.72 60.50
N LYS A 69 21.92 -27.61 59.74
CA LYS A 69 21.97 -27.63 58.27
C LYS A 69 22.59 -26.31 57.79
N SER A 70 23.78 -26.44 57.22
CA SER A 70 24.48 -25.41 56.47
C SER A 70 23.62 -24.90 55.32
N VAL A 71 23.40 -23.59 55.28
CA VAL A 71 23.08 -22.87 54.05
C VAL A 71 24.00 -21.66 54.02
N ASP A 72 24.71 -21.57 52.90
CA ASP A 72 25.74 -20.61 52.58
C ASP A 72 25.37 -19.17 52.96
N GLU A 73 26.41 -18.46 53.42
CA GLU A 73 26.43 -17.00 53.51
C GLU A 73 26.17 -16.40 52.11
N ASP A 74 24.90 -16.14 51.79
CA ASP A 74 24.58 -15.17 50.75
C ASP A 74 24.87 -13.77 51.34
N ARG A 75 26.13 -13.34 51.18
CA ARG A 75 26.47 -11.94 51.29
C ARG A 75 25.76 -11.19 50.16
N SER A 76 24.51 -10.80 50.41
CA SER A 76 23.89 -9.70 49.70
C SER A 76 24.78 -8.47 49.89
N ALA A 77 25.61 -8.19 48.89
CA ALA A 77 26.31 -6.92 48.80
C ALA A 77 25.25 -5.81 48.89
N PRO A 78 25.49 -4.72 49.65
CA PRO A 78 24.54 -3.63 49.68
C PRO A 78 24.40 -3.09 48.26
N GLU A 79 23.19 -3.06 47.71
CA GLU A 79 22.91 -2.32 46.47
C GLU A 79 23.39 -0.88 46.69
N GLU A 80 24.50 -0.50 46.04
CA GLU A 80 24.96 0.87 46.07
C GLU A 80 23.83 1.77 45.57
N THR A 81 23.50 2.79 46.35
CA THR A 81 22.46 3.75 45.95
C THR A 81 22.79 4.32 44.57
N PRO A 82 21.88 4.23 43.58
CA PRO A 82 22.17 4.64 42.21
C PRO A 82 22.57 6.11 42.15
N VAL A 83 23.60 6.41 41.35
CA VAL A 83 24.15 7.76 41.20
C VAL A 83 23.90 8.23 39.77
N PHE A 84 23.09 9.28 39.65
CA PHE A 84 22.83 9.97 38.39
C PHE A 84 23.31 11.41 38.46
N ASP A 85 23.41 12.07 37.31
CA ASP A 85 23.59 13.51 37.31
C ASP A 85 22.33 14.23 37.84
N THR A 86 22.52 15.49 38.22
CA THR A 86 21.45 16.37 38.71
C THR A 86 21.54 17.72 38.02
N ALA A 87 20.59 18.61 38.27
CA ALA A 87 20.64 19.99 37.78
C ALA A 87 21.96 20.71 38.10
N ALA A 88 22.60 20.39 39.23
CA ALA A 88 23.87 21.01 39.65
C ALA A 88 25.04 20.69 38.70
N ASN A 89 24.94 19.60 37.93
CA ASN A 89 25.96 19.22 36.96
C ASN A 89 25.87 20.05 35.67
N TYR A 90 24.77 20.75 35.42
CA TYR A 90 24.50 21.43 34.15
C TYR A 90 24.28 22.93 34.37
N LYS A 91 25.31 23.73 34.14
CA LYS A 91 25.20 25.20 34.21
C LYS A 91 24.90 25.77 32.83
N LYS A 92 23.69 26.30 32.63
CA LYS A 92 23.35 27.01 31.39
C LYS A 92 24.19 28.29 31.28
N VAL A 93 24.90 28.44 30.16
CA VAL A 93 25.81 29.57 29.89
C VAL A 93 25.36 30.43 28.70
N GLY A 94 24.41 29.95 27.91
CA GLY A 94 23.81 30.74 26.83
C GLY A 94 22.63 30.03 26.19
N GLU A 95 21.81 30.81 25.50
CA GLU A 95 20.75 30.33 24.61
C GLU A 95 20.53 31.37 23.51
N ASP A 96 20.45 30.90 22.27
CA ASP A 96 20.02 31.67 21.11
C ASP A 96 18.84 30.93 20.44
N ASP A 97 18.40 31.36 19.26
CA ASP A 97 17.23 30.80 18.60
C ASP A 97 17.42 29.34 18.18
N ASP A 98 18.67 28.90 17.98
CA ASP A 98 19.01 27.60 17.41
C ASP A 98 19.65 26.64 18.42
N GLN A 99 20.20 27.16 19.53
CA GLN A 99 21.03 26.37 20.45
C GLN A 99 20.90 26.79 21.91
N ILE A 100 20.99 25.80 22.80
CA ILE A 100 21.20 25.98 24.25
C ILE A 100 22.59 25.47 24.63
N LYS A 101 23.35 26.28 25.35
CA LYS A 101 24.74 26.01 25.75
C LYS A 101 24.82 25.77 27.26
N TYR A 102 25.48 24.69 27.64
CA TYR A 102 25.76 24.31 29.02
C TYR A 102 27.25 24.08 29.26
N THR A 103 27.69 24.38 30.47
CA THR A 103 28.93 23.85 31.03
C THR A 103 28.60 22.68 31.96
N TYR A 104 29.32 21.58 31.80
CA TYR A 104 29.20 20.37 32.61
C TYR A 104 30.21 20.36 33.77
N VAL A 105 29.69 20.15 34.97
CA VAL A 105 30.48 19.96 36.20
C VAL A 105 30.56 18.47 36.50
N ASN A 106 31.76 17.90 36.37
CA ASN A 106 32.03 16.46 36.56
C ASN A 106 31.58 15.95 37.94
N ASN A 107 30.91 14.80 37.96
CA ASN A 107 30.72 14.03 39.19
C ASN A 107 32.07 13.41 39.58
N THR A 108 32.71 13.95 40.62
CA THR A 108 34.13 13.66 40.92
C THR A 108 34.34 12.53 41.92
N THR A 109 33.28 12.03 42.57
CA THR A 109 33.38 11.18 43.76
C THR A 109 32.74 9.80 43.64
N LYS A 110 31.83 9.55 42.67
CA LYS A 110 31.18 8.24 42.48
C LYS A 110 31.01 7.86 41.00
N LYS A 111 30.98 6.55 40.71
CA LYS A 111 30.66 6.00 39.39
C LYS A 111 29.19 6.31 39.07
N ILE A 112 28.91 6.79 37.86
CA ILE A 112 27.53 6.98 37.39
C ILE A 112 26.91 5.60 37.14
N THR A 113 25.73 5.39 37.70
CA THR A 113 24.92 4.19 37.47
C THR A 113 24.36 4.20 36.04
N ASN A 114 24.39 3.05 35.37
CA ASN A 114 23.78 2.89 34.06
C ASN A 114 22.25 3.16 34.15
N PRO A 115 21.71 4.17 33.46
CA PRO A 115 20.30 4.55 33.57
C PRO A 115 19.37 3.68 32.70
N PHE A 116 19.91 2.75 31.89
CA PHE A 116 19.12 1.88 31.01
C PHE A 116 19.69 0.46 30.87
N PRO A 117 19.94 -0.26 32.00
CA PRO A 117 20.57 -1.58 31.98
C PRO A 117 19.75 -2.64 31.23
N ASP A 118 18.42 -2.47 31.17
CA ASP A 118 17.51 -3.36 30.42
C ASP A 118 17.66 -3.25 28.90
N VAL A 119 18.23 -2.13 28.41
CA VAL A 119 18.43 -1.87 26.98
C VAL A 119 19.88 -2.16 26.57
N ILE A 120 20.84 -1.67 27.35
CA ILE A 120 22.28 -1.92 27.19
C ILE A 120 22.81 -2.30 28.56
N SER A 121 23.07 -3.59 28.77
CA SER A 121 23.52 -4.10 30.07
C SER A 121 24.98 -3.76 30.34
N ASP A 122 25.38 -3.76 31.61
CA ASP A 122 26.77 -3.52 31.99
C ASP A 122 27.71 -4.58 31.41
N ASP A 123 27.29 -5.85 31.33
CA ASP A 123 28.03 -6.92 30.67
C ASP A 123 28.27 -6.65 29.17
N GLU A 124 27.26 -6.11 28.48
CA GLU A 124 27.37 -5.74 27.06
C GLU A 124 28.39 -4.60 26.88
N ILE A 125 28.33 -3.58 27.74
CA ILE A 125 29.26 -2.45 27.74
C ILE A 125 30.69 -2.94 27.99
N GLU A 126 30.89 -3.76 29.03
CA GLU A 126 32.21 -4.30 29.35
C GLU A 126 32.78 -5.12 28.20
N LYS A 127 31.97 -5.99 27.59
CA LYS A 127 32.40 -6.84 26.47
C LYS A 127 32.80 -5.99 25.27
N ALA A 128 31.99 -5.00 24.89
CA ALA A 128 32.28 -4.10 23.77
C ALA A 128 33.60 -3.34 23.98
N PHE A 129 33.79 -2.76 25.17
CA PHE A 129 34.98 -1.94 25.45
C PHE A 129 36.24 -2.78 25.67
N LYS A 130 36.13 -4.03 26.18
CA LYS A 130 37.24 -5.01 26.15
C LYS A 130 37.66 -5.34 24.71
N ASN A 131 36.72 -5.32 23.76
CA ASN A 131 36.98 -5.48 22.32
C ASN A 131 37.43 -4.19 21.61
N LYS A 132 37.80 -3.14 22.36
CA LYS A 132 38.29 -1.84 21.86
C LYS A 132 37.24 -1.02 21.09
N GLU A 133 35.95 -1.30 21.27
CA GLU A 133 34.90 -0.40 20.79
C GLU A 133 34.92 0.91 21.61
N THR A 134 34.55 2.02 20.96
CA THR A 134 34.52 3.35 21.59
C THR A 134 33.13 3.78 22.05
N SER A 135 32.09 3.08 21.60
CA SER A 135 30.71 3.29 22.02
C SER A 135 29.83 2.08 21.73
N VAL A 136 28.77 1.89 22.52
CA VAL A 136 27.67 0.95 22.24
C VAL A 136 26.40 1.76 21.95
N GLU A 137 25.69 1.47 20.86
CA GLU A 137 24.51 2.22 20.41
C GLU A 137 23.35 1.29 20.05
N LYS A 138 22.14 1.63 20.51
CA LYS A 138 20.89 1.01 20.07
C LYS A 138 19.85 2.08 19.79
N ILE A 139 19.21 2.00 18.63
CA ILE A 139 18.13 2.91 18.23
C ILE A 139 16.84 2.11 18.13
N TYR A 140 15.81 2.59 18.80
CA TYR A 140 14.47 2.01 18.80
C TYR A 140 13.47 2.96 18.18
N PHE A 141 12.42 2.40 17.58
CA PHE A 141 11.20 3.13 17.26
C PHE A 141 10.10 2.65 18.21
N LYS A 142 9.40 3.59 18.84
CA LYS A 142 8.24 3.33 19.68
C LYS A 142 7.01 3.97 19.04
N PRO A 143 6.05 3.19 18.53
CA PRO A 143 4.79 3.75 18.03
C PRO A 143 4.06 4.55 19.11
N ALA A 144 3.30 5.56 18.71
CA ALA A 144 2.38 6.25 19.60
C ALA A 144 1.26 5.29 20.03
N ALA A 145 0.78 5.45 21.27
CA ALA A 145 -0.34 4.66 21.77
C ALA A 145 -1.62 5.00 20.99
N THR A 146 -2.40 3.98 20.67
CA THR A 146 -3.74 4.10 20.06
C THR A 146 -4.78 3.44 20.96
N SER A 147 -6.07 3.64 20.67
CA SER A 147 -7.16 2.92 21.37
C SER A 147 -6.96 1.40 21.32
N ASP A 148 -6.54 0.90 20.17
CA ASP A 148 -6.43 -0.53 19.89
C ASP A 148 -5.08 -1.10 20.39
N ASN A 149 -4.10 -0.23 20.62
CA ASN A 149 -2.79 -0.58 21.16
C ASN A 149 -2.32 0.50 22.15
N PRO A 150 -2.82 0.48 23.40
CA PRO A 150 -2.49 1.50 24.39
C PRO A 150 -1.04 1.40 24.90
N ASN A 151 -0.39 0.23 24.74
CA ASN A 151 0.96 -0.04 25.23
C ASN A 151 1.87 -0.60 24.11
N PRO A 152 2.18 0.20 23.09
CA PRO A 152 2.98 -0.27 21.96
C PRO A 152 4.41 -0.61 22.41
N LYS A 153 4.90 -1.75 21.92
CA LYS A 153 6.27 -2.20 22.17
C LYS A 153 7.25 -1.43 21.28
N SER A 154 8.41 -1.10 21.83
CA SER A 154 9.53 -0.55 21.07
C SER A 154 10.16 -1.63 20.18
N GLU A 155 10.56 -1.26 18.97
CA GLU A 155 11.26 -2.14 18.02
C GLU A 155 12.64 -1.58 17.66
N ILE A 156 13.65 -2.44 17.54
CA ILE A 156 14.97 -2.02 17.05
C ILE A 156 14.84 -1.52 15.61
N VAL A 157 15.45 -0.37 15.34
CA VAL A 157 15.56 0.21 14.00
C VAL A 157 16.65 -0.53 13.23
N LYS A 158 16.25 -1.26 12.19
CA LYS A 158 17.16 -2.10 11.36
C LYS A 158 17.51 -1.48 10.01
N ASN A 159 16.76 -0.47 9.57
CA ASN A 159 16.93 0.18 8.28
C ASN A 159 16.61 1.68 8.39
N ARG A 160 16.87 2.42 7.32
CA ARG A 160 16.66 3.87 7.24
C ARG A 160 15.29 4.25 6.67
N PHE A 161 14.29 3.37 6.81
CA PHE A 161 12.94 3.65 6.32
C PHE A 161 12.03 4.18 7.43
N LEU A 162 11.27 5.21 7.07
CA LEU A 162 10.28 5.83 7.93
C LEU A 162 9.09 4.91 8.19
N LYS A 163 8.51 5.02 9.39
CA LYS A 163 7.38 4.19 9.84
C LYS A 163 6.06 4.83 9.45
N ASN A 164 5.04 4.03 9.18
CA ASN A 164 3.73 4.53 8.75
C ASN A 164 2.76 4.77 9.92
N VAL A 165 3.29 5.18 11.06
CA VAL A 165 2.55 5.48 12.30
C VAL A 165 3.30 6.58 13.04
N ASP A 166 2.57 7.42 13.77
CA ASP A 166 3.19 8.39 14.70
C ASP A 166 3.96 7.64 15.79
N GLY A 167 4.96 8.29 16.38
CA GLY A 167 5.76 7.68 17.42
C GLY A 167 7.02 8.45 17.76
N GLU A 168 8.04 7.71 18.19
CA GLU A 168 9.28 8.29 18.69
C GLU A 168 10.48 7.44 18.28
N TYR A 169 11.57 8.09 17.87
CA TYR A 169 12.89 7.44 17.78
C TYR A 169 13.63 7.65 19.09
N ILE A 170 14.06 6.56 19.71
CA ILE A 170 14.77 6.55 20.99
C ILE A 170 16.18 6.04 20.76
N VAL A 171 17.17 6.88 21.00
CA VAL A 171 18.59 6.54 20.95
C VAL A 171 19.06 6.23 22.36
N TYR A 172 19.72 5.09 22.54
CA TYR A 172 20.50 4.76 23.72
C TYR A 172 21.94 4.60 23.28
N LYS A 173 22.84 5.35 23.90
CA LYS A 173 24.26 5.28 23.58
C LYS A 173 25.14 5.42 24.80
N VAL A 174 26.15 4.58 24.88
CA VAL A 174 27.17 4.63 25.93
C VAL A 174 28.50 4.91 25.27
N TYR A 175 29.15 6.00 25.67
CA TYR A 175 30.51 6.29 25.22
C TYR A 175 31.52 5.80 26.24
N LYS A 176 32.55 5.12 25.75
CA LYS A 176 33.77 4.91 26.53
C LYS A 176 34.45 6.26 26.68
N ASN A 177 34.95 6.55 27.88
CA ASN A 177 35.85 7.67 28.05
C ASN A 177 37.21 7.18 28.53
N ASP A 178 38.25 7.61 27.81
CA ASP A 178 39.62 7.40 28.23
C ASP A 178 40.01 8.62 29.07
N TYR A 179 39.86 8.48 30.39
CA TYR A 179 40.21 9.56 31.31
C TYR A 179 41.70 9.90 31.15
N VAL A 180 41.98 11.16 30.82
CA VAL A 180 43.33 11.72 30.83
C VAL A 180 43.40 12.78 31.90
N SER A 181 44.36 12.63 32.82
CA SER A 181 44.59 13.59 33.91
C SER A 181 44.93 14.98 33.35
N GLY A 182 44.39 16.04 33.95
CA GLY A 182 44.59 17.43 33.52
C GLY A 182 43.41 18.01 32.73
N LYS A 183 43.52 19.27 32.33
CA LYS A 183 42.49 19.95 31.51
C LYS A 183 42.44 19.32 30.12
N ASN A 184 41.31 18.71 29.80
CA ASN A 184 41.06 18.03 28.53
C ASN A 184 39.60 18.27 28.18
N GLU A 185 39.33 19.33 27.41
CA GLU A 185 37.95 19.72 27.08
C GLU A 185 37.23 18.58 26.34
N SER A 186 35.98 18.34 26.73
CA SER A 186 35.10 17.43 26.03
C SER A 186 33.75 18.09 25.79
N GLN A 187 33.09 17.68 24.71
CA GLN A 187 31.88 18.31 24.23
C GLN A 187 30.91 17.24 23.77
N ILE A 188 29.65 17.36 24.17
CA ILE A 188 28.54 16.62 23.59
C ILE A 188 27.56 17.60 22.96
N THR A 189 27.23 17.35 21.69
CA THR A 189 26.23 18.11 20.96
C THR A 189 25.14 17.19 20.44
N SER A 190 23.90 17.68 20.41
CA SER A 190 22.79 17.01 19.75
C SER A 190 21.94 18.04 19.03
N SER A 191 21.57 17.75 17.79
CA SER A 191 20.54 18.49 17.11
C SER A 191 19.17 18.10 17.65
N GLN A 192 18.22 18.99 17.46
CA GLN A 192 16.80 18.68 17.36
C GLN A 192 16.54 17.70 16.21
N GLY A 193 15.34 17.11 16.18
CA GLY A 193 14.87 16.41 14.98
C GLY A 193 14.63 17.43 13.87
N VAL A 194 14.87 17.06 12.63
CA VAL A 194 14.51 17.88 11.46
C VAL A 194 13.64 17.04 10.54
N SER A 195 12.37 17.42 10.42
CA SER A 195 11.46 16.86 9.43
C SER A 195 11.54 17.65 8.13
N VAL A 196 11.37 16.95 7.01
CA VAL A 196 11.05 17.56 5.73
C VAL A 196 9.78 16.94 5.22
N ASN A 197 8.85 17.81 4.86
CA ASN A 197 7.55 17.49 4.31
C ASN A 197 7.41 18.23 3.01
N GLY A 198 6.60 17.71 2.09
CA GLY A 198 6.17 18.50 0.96
C GLY A 198 4.67 18.56 0.80
N SER A 199 4.25 19.39 -0.13
CA SER A 199 2.84 19.66 -0.40
C SER A 199 2.11 18.40 -0.86
N ILE A 200 0.89 18.23 -0.35
CA ILE A 200 -0.03 17.13 -0.62
C ILE A 200 -1.29 17.71 -1.27
N SER A 201 -1.78 17.08 -2.33
CA SER A 201 -3.05 17.46 -2.96
C SER A 201 -4.26 16.95 -2.17
N LYS A 202 -5.47 17.38 -2.56
CA LYS A 202 -6.72 16.98 -1.90
C LYS A 202 -6.98 15.47 -1.96
N ASP A 203 -6.54 14.82 -3.03
CA ASP A 203 -6.68 13.38 -3.30
C ASP A 203 -5.47 12.55 -2.83
N GLY A 204 -4.54 13.18 -2.09
CA GLY A 204 -3.39 12.50 -1.51
C GLY A 204 -2.21 12.28 -2.46
N SER A 205 -2.33 12.77 -3.70
CA SER A 205 -1.20 12.90 -4.61
C SER A 205 -0.16 13.87 -4.05
N ILE A 206 1.09 13.73 -4.46
CA ILE A 206 2.20 14.57 -3.96
C ILE A 206 2.76 15.43 -5.08
N TYR A 207 3.21 16.64 -4.78
CA TYR A 207 3.96 17.45 -5.74
C TYR A 207 5.43 17.03 -5.76
N ALA A 208 6.08 17.09 -6.91
CA ALA A 208 7.54 16.99 -6.99
C ALA A 208 8.21 18.07 -6.11
N GLY A 209 9.41 17.77 -5.61
CA GLY A 209 10.16 18.69 -4.76
C GLY A 209 10.58 19.97 -5.48
N SER A 210 10.39 21.10 -4.80
CA SER A 210 10.90 22.41 -5.15
C SER A 210 10.89 23.29 -3.90
N GLU A 211 11.53 24.46 -3.97
CA GLU A 211 11.46 25.48 -2.90
C GLU A 211 10.01 25.85 -2.51
N GLN A 212 9.06 25.76 -3.45
CA GLN A 212 7.66 26.11 -3.20
C GLN A 212 6.86 24.96 -2.57
N THR A 213 7.28 23.72 -2.80
CA THR A 213 6.52 22.55 -2.36
C THR A 213 7.07 21.93 -1.10
N ILE A 214 8.31 22.26 -0.69
CA ILE A 214 9.01 21.65 0.45
C ILE A 214 9.06 22.58 1.66
N THR A 215 8.93 22.00 2.85
CA THR A 215 9.08 22.71 4.13
C THR A 215 9.87 21.85 5.10
N ALA A 216 10.90 22.45 5.70
CA ALA A 216 11.67 21.85 6.79
C ALA A 216 11.24 22.42 8.13
N SER A 217 11.15 21.57 9.15
CA SER A 217 10.71 21.96 10.49
C SER A 217 11.57 21.34 11.58
N ALA A 218 11.84 22.13 12.62
CA ALA A 218 12.44 21.66 13.85
C ALA A 218 11.43 20.85 14.66
N GLU A 219 11.78 19.59 14.91
CA GLU A 219 10.99 18.64 15.67
C GLU A 219 11.58 18.42 17.07
N PRO A 220 10.73 18.28 18.11
CA PRO A 220 11.22 18.21 19.47
C PRO A 220 12.09 16.97 19.77
N VAL A 221 13.07 17.18 20.65
CA VAL A 221 13.89 16.14 21.27
C VAL A 221 13.84 16.26 22.80
N ASP A 222 13.73 15.12 23.48
CA ASP A 222 14.07 14.99 24.90
C ASP A 222 15.54 14.56 24.99
N PHE A 223 16.34 15.31 25.73
CA PHE A 223 17.78 15.07 25.91
C PHE A 223 18.05 14.67 27.35
N GLU A 224 18.55 13.46 27.53
CA GLU A 224 18.93 12.89 28.81
C GLU A 224 20.41 12.46 28.78
N LEU A 225 21.16 12.86 29.81
CA LEU A 225 22.57 12.52 29.97
C LEU A 225 22.82 12.05 31.39
N ASN A 226 23.45 10.87 31.53
CA ASN A 226 23.76 10.24 32.81
C ASN A 226 22.54 10.15 33.75
N GLY A 227 21.36 9.81 33.20
CA GLY A 227 20.10 9.67 33.94
C GLY A 227 19.37 10.97 34.25
N TYR A 228 19.94 12.14 33.89
CA TYR A 228 19.31 13.44 34.10
C TYR A 228 18.71 14.00 32.82
N THR A 229 17.44 14.43 32.87
CA THR A 229 16.80 15.15 31.76
C THR A 229 17.32 16.58 31.70
N VAL A 230 18.23 16.86 30.76
CA VAL A 230 18.79 18.20 30.56
C VAL A 230 17.79 19.12 29.86
N ALA A 231 17.08 18.59 28.87
CA ALA A 231 16.06 19.33 28.12
C ALA A 231 14.91 18.39 27.73
N LYS A 232 13.69 18.92 27.74
CA LYS A 232 12.48 18.19 27.37
C LYS A 232 11.72 18.96 26.30
N ASN A 233 11.19 18.25 25.31
CA ASN A 233 10.43 18.79 24.19
C ASN A 233 11.14 19.97 23.50
N CYS A 234 12.47 19.88 23.37
CA CYS A 234 13.31 20.96 22.90
C CYS A 234 13.41 20.97 21.37
N LYS A 235 13.22 22.13 20.75
CA LYS A 235 13.39 22.32 19.29
C LYS A 235 14.74 22.95 18.91
N LYS A 236 15.62 23.15 19.88
CA LYS A 236 16.95 23.72 19.71
C LYS A 236 17.99 22.61 19.82
N SER A 237 19.15 22.84 19.22
CA SER A 237 20.31 22.01 19.48
C SER A 237 20.80 22.21 20.92
N ILE A 238 21.39 21.16 21.49
CA ILE A 238 21.98 21.18 22.83
C ILE A 238 23.49 21.06 22.66
N ASP A 239 24.25 21.98 23.26
CA ASP A 239 25.71 21.94 23.36
C ASP A 239 26.12 21.90 24.84
N ILE A 240 26.83 20.86 25.25
CA ILE A 240 27.32 20.70 26.62
C ILE A 240 28.83 20.52 26.57
N ARG A 241 29.57 21.45 27.20
CA ARG A 241 31.03 21.43 27.28
C ARG A 241 31.50 21.15 28.69
N SER A 242 32.48 20.28 28.84
CA SER A 242 33.19 20.08 30.10
C SER A 242 34.64 20.50 29.96
N GLU A 243 35.16 21.21 30.96
CA GLU A 243 36.58 21.60 31.04
C GLU A 243 37.53 20.38 31.14
N TYR A 244 37.00 19.25 31.57
CA TYR A 244 37.72 18.00 31.76
C TYR A 244 37.04 16.86 31.00
N ALA A 245 37.79 15.78 30.75
CA ALA A 245 37.18 14.55 30.25
C ALA A 245 36.18 14.03 31.30
N PHE A 246 35.03 13.52 30.85
CA PHE A 246 34.09 12.81 31.72
C PHE A 246 34.79 11.65 32.45
N LYS A 247 34.68 11.56 33.77
CA LYS A 247 35.43 10.53 34.52
C LYS A 247 34.87 9.11 34.35
N ASN A 248 33.59 8.99 34.03
CA ASN A 248 32.86 7.73 33.88
C ASN A 248 32.43 7.52 32.43
N TYR A 249 31.85 6.35 32.13
CA TYR A 249 31.06 6.19 30.92
C TYR A 249 30.01 7.29 30.81
N LEU A 250 29.76 7.74 29.58
CA LEU A 250 28.76 8.76 29.30
C LEU A 250 27.52 8.08 28.72
N TYR A 251 26.41 8.14 29.46
CA TYR A 251 25.14 7.52 29.06
C TYR A 251 24.23 8.56 28.43
N LEU A 252 24.05 8.49 27.11
CA LEU A 252 23.20 9.37 26.33
C LEU A 252 21.88 8.67 26.01
N LYS A 253 20.77 9.36 26.26
CA LYS A 253 19.45 8.98 25.77
C LYS A 253 18.76 10.16 25.11
N LEU A 254 18.32 9.95 23.86
CA LEU A 254 17.63 10.97 23.07
C LEU A 254 16.29 10.42 22.60
N THR A 255 15.21 11.17 22.80
CA THR A 255 13.88 10.80 22.30
C THR A 255 13.37 11.85 21.33
N TYR A 256 13.32 11.51 20.05
CA TYR A 256 12.86 12.38 18.98
C TYR A 256 11.39 12.11 18.64
N LYS A 257 10.55 13.15 18.66
CA LYS A 257 9.14 13.03 18.26
C LYS A 257 9.03 12.85 16.74
N TYR A 258 8.17 11.94 16.31
CA TYR A 258 8.02 11.55 14.92
C TYR A 258 6.54 11.52 14.51
N LYS A 259 6.25 11.99 13.29
CA LYS A 259 4.96 11.83 12.65
C LYS A 259 5.06 11.02 11.37
N PHE A 260 4.06 10.18 11.11
CA PHE A 260 4.06 9.25 9.97
C PHE A 260 4.17 9.95 8.61
N ASN A 261 3.67 11.18 8.52
CA ASN A 261 3.65 11.98 7.29
C ASN A 261 4.95 12.75 7.04
N PHE A 262 5.97 12.55 7.88
CA PHE A 262 7.33 12.98 7.54
C PHE A 262 7.87 12.15 6.38
N GLU A 263 8.59 12.81 5.48
CA GLU A 263 9.11 12.19 4.26
C GLU A 263 10.61 12.00 4.32
N ARG A 264 11.26 12.91 5.05
CA ARG A 264 12.63 12.76 5.54
C ARG A 264 12.66 13.18 7.01
N PHE A 265 13.36 12.40 7.82
CA PHE A 265 13.60 12.74 9.22
C PHE A 265 15.08 12.55 9.53
N LYS A 266 15.73 13.59 10.04
CA LYS A 266 17.16 13.55 10.36
C LYS A 266 17.46 14.10 11.73
N PHE A 267 18.48 13.54 12.37
CA PHE A 267 19.06 14.06 13.60
C PHE A 267 20.53 13.64 13.71
N VAL A 268 21.31 14.45 14.41
CA VAL A 268 22.76 14.30 14.55
C VAL A 268 23.12 14.49 16.01
N TYR A 269 24.02 13.67 16.51
CA TYR A 269 24.65 13.88 17.80
C TYR A 269 26.13 13.51 17.72
N VAL A 270 26.93 14.26 18.47
CA VAL A 270 28.38 14.21 18.43
C VAL A 270 28.91 14.20 19.85
N TYR A 271 29.88 13.34 20.11
CA TYR A 271 30.71 13.41 21.30
C TYR A 271 32.18 13.62 20.88
N CYS A 272 32.78 14.70 21.32
CA CYS A 272 34.17 15.05 21.06
C CYS A 272 34.99 15.08 22.35
N HIS A 273 36.20 14.57 22.29
CA HIS A 273 37.23 14.71 23.33
C HIS A 273 38.62 14.79 22.67
N HIS A 274 39.66 14.85 23.48
CA HIS A 274 41.05 15.03 23.03
C HIS A 274 41.53 14.02 21.96
N ALA A 275 40.95 12.82 21.88
CA ALA A 275 41.36 11.79 20.90
C ALA A 275 40.55 11.84 19.58
N GLY A 276 39.49 12.65 19.52
CA GLY A 276 38.65 12.78 18.33
C GLY A 276 37.17 12.96 18.64
N CYS A 277 36.35 12.89 17.58
CA CYS A 277 34.90 13.00 17.66
C CYS A 277 34.22 11.72 17.16
N ASN A 278 33.23 11.24 17.92
CA ASN A 278 32.30 10.21 17.50
C ASN A 278 31.00 10.89 17.06
N THR A 279 30.71 10.82 15.76
CA THR A 279 29.51 11.45 15.17
C THR A 279 28.55 10.40 14.66
N SER A 280 27.29 10.48 15.09
CA SER A 280 26.19 9.68 14.54
C SER A 280 25.30 10.55 13.65
N TYR A 281 25.26 10.23 12.35
CA TYR A 281 24.36 10.85 11.37
C TYR A 281 23.18 9.94 11.07
N ASN A 282 22.01 10.28 11.60
CA ASN A 282 20.79 9.52 11.40
C ASN A 282 19.89 10.22 10.38
N ARG A 283 19.57 9.52 9.28
CA ARG A 283 18.68 9.99 8.23
C ARG A 283 17.74 8.88 7.83
N TYR A 284 16.45 9.18 7.84
CA TYR A 284 15.38 8.26 7.48
C TYR A 284 14.57 8.84 6.33
N PHE A 285 14.12 7.97 5.44
CA PHE A 285 13.41 8.33 4.22
C PHE A 285 12.11 7.52 4.05
N SER A 286 11.14 8.10 3.34
CA SER A 286 10.07 7.30 2.76
C SER A 286 10.65 6.25 1.81
N ALA A 287 10.01 5.09 1.74
CA ALA A 287 10.38 4.05 0.80
C ALA A 287 9.15 3.44 0.17
N ALA A 288 9.26 3.10 -1.11
CA ALA A 288 8.17 2.59 -1.91
C ALA A 288 8.61 1.43 -2.81
N ASP A 289 7.65 0.60 -3.20
CA ASP A 289 7.79 -0.47 -4.18
C ASP A 289 6.68 -0.40 -5.23
N ALA A 290 6.81 -1.20 -6.29
CA ALA A 290 5.77 -1.41 -7.28
C ALA A 290 5.48 -2.90 -7.45
N GLN A 291 4.22 -3.20 -7.73
CA GLN A 291 3.72 -4.54 -8.02
C GLN A 291 3.08 -4.54 -9.41
N PHE A 292 3.53 -5.47 -10.25
CA PHE A 292 3.06 -5.68 -11.61
C PHE A 292 2.22 -6.96 -11.67
N HIS A 293 0.93 -6.78 -11.85
CA HIS A 293 -0.08 -7.83 -11.97
C HIS A 293 -0.21 -8.28 -13.43
N PHE A 294 -0.55 -9.56 -13.65
CA PHE A 294 -0.72 -10.16 -14.98
C PHE A 294 -2.17 -10.60 -15.13
N VAL A 295 -2.96 -9.82 -15.86
CA VAL A 295 -4.43 -9.93 -15.81
C VAL A 295 -5.04 -10.15 -17.20
N ASP A 296 -6.28 -10.64 -17.23
CA ASP A 296 -7.05 -10.68 -18.47
C ASP A 296 -7.47 -9.25 -18.89
N ASP A 297 -7.18 -8.87 -20.13
CA ASP A 297 -7.44 -7.54 -20.67
C ASP A 297 -8.94 -7.19 -20.71
N LEU A 298 -9.81 -8.15 -21.00
CA LEU A 298 -11.25 -7.89 -21.05
C LEU A 298 -11.81 -7.69 -19.63
N GLN A 299 -11.31 -8.46 -18.65
CA GLN A 299 -11.62 -8.22 -17.24
C GLN A 299 -11.09 -6.87 -16.76
N TYR A 300 -9.85 -6.50 -17.11
CA TYR A 300 -9.28 -5.20 -16.78
C TYR A 300 -10.17 -4.07 -17.31
N ARG A 301 -10.56 -4.11 -18.59
CA ARG A 301 -11.41 -3.09 -19.21
C ARG A 301 -12.81 -3.04 -18.59
N SER A 302 -13.36 -4.20 -18.20
CA SER A 302 -14.64 -4.26 -17.51
C SER A 302 -14.58 -3.65 -16.11
N LYS A 303 -13.48 -3.85 -15.37
CA LYS A 303 -13.32 -3.37 -13.98
C LYS A 303 -12.75 -1.96 -13.91
N ASN A 304 -12.12 -1.47 -14.97
CA ASN A 304 -11.55 -0.14 -15.07
C ASN A 304 -11.93 0.55 -16.41
N PRO A 305 -13.23 0.86 -16.61
CA PRO A 305 -13.72 1.42 -17.88
C PRO A 305 -13.10 2.77 -18.24
N ASN A 306 -12.66 3.55 -17.24
CA ASN A 306 -12.01 4.84 -17.45
C ASN A 306 -10.51 4.73 -17.76
N GLY A 307 -9.93 3.54 -17.58
CA GLY A 307 -8.52 3.24 -17.83
C GLY A 307 -8.13 3.07 -19.30
N VAL A 308 -9.09 3.30 -20.22
CA VAL A 308 -8.90 3.18 -21.66
C VAL A 308 -9.16 4.52 -22.33
N ASP A 309 -8.39 4.86 -23.35
CA ASP A 309 -8.62 6.05 -24.18
C ASP A 309 -9.65 5.83 -25.29
N LYS A 310 -9.93 6.89 -26.05
CA LYS A 310 -10.89 6.86 -27.17
C LYS A 310 -10.50 5.90 -28.30
N ASP A 311 -9.22 5.53 -28.39
CA ASP A 311 -8.67 4.67 -29.43
C ASP A 311 -8.54 3.21 -28.92
N GLY A 312 -9.01 2.93 -27.70
CA GLY A 312 -8.99 1.60 -27.12
C GLY A 312 -7.65 1.21 -26.47
N LYS A 313 -6.69 2.13 -26.33
CA LYS A 313 -5.41 1.86 -25.66
C LYS A 313 -5.52 2.07 -24.15
N LEU A 314 -4.75 1.31 -23.38
CA LEU A 314 -4.66 1.55 -21.95
C LEU A 314 -3.98 2.89 -21.69
N LYS A 315 -4.57 3.67 -20.80
CA LYS A 315 -3.96 4.90 -20.28
C LYS A 315 -2.88 4.51 -19.27
N GLN A 316 -1.83 5.32 -19.21
CA GLN A 316 -0.93 5.31 -18.07
C GLN A 316 -1.73 5.59 -16.79
N ARG A 317 -1.46 4.82 -15.74
CA ARG A 317 -2.29 4.78 -14.54
C ARG A 317 -2.28 6.07 -13.72
N GLY A 318 -1.14 6.73 -13.65
CA GLY A 318 -0.89 7.93 -12.86
C GLY A 318 -0.73 9.20 -13.69
N ASN A 319 -1.24 9.24 -14.93
CA ASN A 319 -1.03 10.35 -15.85
C ASN A 319 -1.36 11.72 -15.22
N SER A 320 -0.32 12.50 -14.96
CA SER A 320 -0.36 13.80 -14.28
C SER A 320 -0.98 14.91 -15.12
N ASP A 321 -0.89 14.81 -16.44
CA ASP A 321 -1.18 15.94 -17.34
C ASP A 321 -2.68 16.19 -17.51
N THR A 322 -3.51 15.20 -17.14
CA THR A 322 -4.97 15.27 -17.17
C THR A 322 -5.60 15.11 -15.79
N HIS A 323 -4.80 15.23 -14.72
CA HIS A 323 -5.25 14.95 -13.36
C HIS A 323 -6.44 15.87 -13.01
N PRO A 324 -7.66 15.32 -12.85
CA PRO A 324 -8.89 16.12 -12.82
C PRO A 324 -9.00 17.04 -11.60
N SER A 325 -8.16 16.82 -10.58
CA SER A 325 -8.10 17.66 -9.38
C SER A 325 -7.22 18.91 -9.53
N LEU A 326 -6.47 19.07 -10.64
CA LEU A 326 -5.53 20.18 -10.81
C LEU A 326 -6.23 21.47 -11.26
N THR A 327 -6.35 22.43 -10.35
CA THR A 327 -6.65 23.82 -10.71
C THR A 327 -5.45 24.50 -11.40
N ASP A 328 -5.66 25.64 -12.06
CA ASP A 328 -4.55 26.40 -12.65
C ASP A 328 -3.54 26.88 -11.60
N ALA A 329 -3.99 27.12 -10.37
CA ALA A 329 -3.11 27.43 -9.25
C ALA A 329 -2.27 26.21 -8.85
N ASP A 330 -2.85 25.01 -8.86
CA ASP A 330 -2.14 23.77 -8.54
C ASP A 330 -1.09 23.41 -9.60
N LYS A 331 -1.40 23.61 -10.89
CA LYS A 331 -0.44 23.42 -11.98
C LYS A 331 0.79 24.33 -11.85
N LYS A 332 0.63 25.53 -11.27
CA LYS A 332 1.75 26.47 -11.05
C LYS A 332 2.67 26.06 -9.89
N LYS A 333 2.22 25.19 -8.97
CA LYS A 333 3.02 24.73 -7.83
C LYS A 333 4.11 23.73 -8.25
N GLY A 334 3.88 23.00 -9.34
CA GLY A 334 4.82 22.02 -9.87
C GLY A 334 4.13 20.76 -10.38
N THR A 335 4.93 19.78 -10.79
CA THR A 335 4.43 18.50 -11.30
C THR A 335 3.79 17.68 -10.19
N LEU A 336 2.57 17.20 -10.41
CA LEU A 336 1.86 16.33 -9.49
C LEU A 336 2.15 14.86 -9.80
N ILE A 337 2.51 14.09 -8.77
CA ILE A 337 2.66 12.64 -8.81
C ILE A 337 1.40 12.02 -8.21
N SER A 338 0.52 11.56 -9.10
CA SER A 338 -0.78 10.95 -8.80
C SER A 338 -0.76 9.84 -7.74
N SER A 339 -1.81 9.77 -6.92
CA SER A 339 -2.11 8.71 -5.97
C SER A 339 -2.86 7.53 -6.61
N VAL A 340 -3.36 7.67 -7.84
CA VAL A 340 -4.15 6.62 -8.52
C VAL A 340 -3.42 5.27 -8.59
N PRO A 341 -2.10 5.21 -8.89
CA PRO A 341 -1.37 3.95 -8.91
C PRO A 341 -1.32 3.21 -7.57
N PHE A 342 -1.70 3.81 -6.45
CA PHE A 342 -1.60 3.19 -5.12
C PHE A 342 -2.86 2.44 -4.68
N TYR A 343 -3.95 2.53 -5.44
CA TYR A 343 -5.17 1.79 -5.16
C TYR A 343 -5.26 0.59 -6.09
N GLU A 344 -5.48 -0.62 -5.61
CA GLU A 344 -5.74 -1.77 -6.49
C GLU A 344 -7.09 -1.62 -7.22
N ILE A 345 -7.18 -2.20 -8.42
CA ILE A 345 -8.47 -2.33 -9.11
C ILE A 345 -9.27 -3.45 -8.43
N ALA A 346 -10.31 -3.07 -7.70
CA ALA A 346 -11.10 -4.00 -6.89
C ALA A 346 -11.71 -5.13 -7.74
N GLY A 347 -11.52 -6.38 -7.29
CA GLY A 347 -12.08 -7.57 -7.93
C GLY A 347 -11.44 -7.93 -9.26
N LEU A 348 -10.27 -7.37 -9.59
CA LEU A 348 -9.44 -7.81 -10.71
C LEU A 348 -8.35 -8.75 -10.19
N ALA A 349 -8.35 -9.98 -10.69
CA ALA A 349 -7.43 -11.02 -10.26
C ALA A 349 -6.33 -11.27 -11.31
N ASP A 350 -5.16 -11.69 -10.84
CA ASP A 350 -4.11 -12.25 -11.69
C ASP A 350 -4.63 -13.50 -12.42
N ILE A 351 -4.14 -13.71 -13.65
CA ILE A 351 -4.38 -14.92 -14.43
C ILE A 351 -3.83 -16.12 -13.66
N SER A 352 -4.61 -17.20 -13.59
CA SER A 352 -4.24 -18.42 -12.88
C SER A 352 -2.87 -18.96 -13.34
N GLY A 353 -2.04 -19.36 -12.37
CA GLY A 353 -0.68 -19.84 -12.63
C GLY A 353 0.35 -18.73 -12.83
N THR A 354 -0.05 -17.45 -12.74
CA THR A 354 0.88 -16.32 -12.69
C THR A 354 1.05 -15.80 -11.27
N SER A 355 2.13 -15.08 -11.05
CA SER A 355 2.38 -14.32 -9.84
C SER A 355 2.78 -12.91 -10.22
N ALA A 356 2.26 -11.93 -9.49
CA ALA A 356 2.71 -10.56 -9.59
C ALA A 356 4.23 -10.45 -9.37
N VAL A 357 4.86 -9.52 -10.09
CA VAL A 357 6.28 -9.18 -9.91
C VAL A 357 6.37 -7.95 -9.01
N ILE A 358 7.16 -8.03 -7.94
CA ILE A 358 7.34 -6.93 -6.98
C ILE A 358 8.78 -6.43 -7.07
N THR A 359 8.97 -5.11 -7.11
CA THR A 359 10.30 -4.49 -7.05
C THR A 359 10.86 -4.55 -5.62
N ASP A 360 12.19 -4.43 -5.49
CA ASP A 360 12.74 -4.04 -4.19
C ASP A 360 12.21 -2.66 -3.78
N LYS A 361 12.16 -2.41 -2.47
CA LYS A 361 11.84 -1.08 -1.94
C LYS A 361 12.99 -0.12 -2.22
N ALA A 362 12.67 1.03 -2.78
CA ALA A 362 13.61 2.14 -2.98
C ALA A 362 13.22 3.34 -2.12
N ALA A 363 14.22 4.11 -1.69
CA ALA A 363 13.98 5.37 -0.99
C ALA A 363 13.45 6.41 -1.99
N PHE A 364 12.47 7.20 -1.54
CA PHE A 364 12.02 8.40 -2.26
C PHE A 364 11.97 9.56 -1.28
N TYR A 365 12.61 10.67 -1.64
CA TYR A 365 12.57 11.87 -0.83
C TYR A 365 12.67 13.11 -1.71
N ARG A 366 11.89 14.12 -1.35
CA ARG A 366 11.84 15.37 -2.09
C ARG A 366 12.89 16.36 -1.58
N THR A 367 13.44 17.16 -2.49
CA THR A 367 14.37 18.26 -2.17
C THR A 367 13.99 19.52 -2.94
N ASP A 368 14.61 20.65 -2.63
CA ASP A 368 14.44 21.90 -3.38
C ASP A 368 15.16 21.91 -4.73
N SER A 369 16.10 20.99 -4.94
CA SER A 369 17.08 20.96 -6.03
C SER A 369 17.02 19.70 -6.90
N GLY A 370 16.11 18.77 -6.56
CA GLY A 370 15.86 17.53 -7.30
C GLY A 370 15.58 16.35 -6.38
N ASP A 371 14.46 15.67 -6.62
CA ASP A 371 14.03 14.53 -5.81
C ASP A 371 15.00 13.35 -5.92
N GLY A 372 15.31 12.74 -4.77
CA GLY A 372 15.99 11.44 -4.70
C GLY A 372 14.98 10.35 -5.02
N LYS A 373 15.18 9.69 -6.16
CA LYS A 373 14.17 8.82 -6.80
C LYS A 373 14.79 7.66 -7.54
N THR A 374 14.01 6.60 -7.72
CA THR A 374 14.39 5.40 -8.48
C THR A 374 13.23 5.05 -9.41
N SER A 375 13.49 4.83 -10.71
CA SER A 375 12.43 4.52 -11.68
C SER A 375 11.75 3.18 -11.36
N ILE A 376 10.48 2.99 -11.70
CA ILE A 376 9.73 1.75 -11.42
C ILE A 376 10.27 0.55 -12.21
N LEU A 377 10.80 0.79 -13.40
CA LEU A 377 11.47 -0.22 -14.23
C LEU A 377 12.95 0.14 -14.41
N SER A 378 13.78 -0.88 -14.57
CA SER A 378 15.19 -0.73 -14.94
C SER A 378 15.33 -0.45 -16.45
N PHE A 379 16.49 0.06 -16.85
CA PHE A 379 16.86 0.32 -18.25
C PHE A 379 18.32 -0.06 -18.52
N ASP A 380 18.76 0.05 -19.79
CA ASP A 380 20.15 -0.23 -20.16
C ASP A 380 21.14 0.67 -19.39
N LYS A 381 22.15 0.06 -18.75
CA LYS A 381 23.15 0.74 -17.92
C LYS A 381 22.56 1.52 -16.74
N ASP A 382 21.44 1.04 -16.19
CA ASP A 382 20.83 1.61 -14.98
C ASP A 382 21.83 1.54 -13.79
N PRO A 383 22.24 2.69 -13.21
CA PRO A 383 23.21 2.71 -12.12
C PRO A 383 22.64 2.21 -10.78
N ASP A 384 21.31 2.15 -10.65
CA ASP A 384 20.59 1.88 -9.40
C ASP A 384 20.14 0.42 -9.28
N ILE A 385 20.29 -0.38 -10.34
CA ILE A 385 19.92 -1.81 -10.34
C ILE A 385 20.64 -2.64 -9.26
N LYS A 386 21.83 -2.19 -8.81
CA LYS A 386 22.60 -2.80 -7.72
C LYS A 386 22.03 -2.50 -6.32
N TYR A 387 21.19 -1.46 -6.19
CA TYR A 387 20.63 -1.03 -4.92
C TYR A 387 19.16 -1.48 -4.76
N ALA A 388 18.41 -1.52 -5.86
CA ALA A 388 17.03 -1.99 -5.89
C ALA A 388 16.75 -2.76 -7.18
N LYS A 389 16.47 -4.07 -7.05
CA LYS A 389 16.10 -4.93 -8.17
C LYS A 389 14.73 -4.53 -8.72
N ARG A 390 14.67 -4.34 -10.04
CA ARG A 390 13.49 -3.94 -10.80
C ARG A 390 13.50 -4.65 -12.16
N PRO A 391 12.36 -5.10 -12.67
CA PRO A 391 12.28 -5.70 -14.01
C PRO A 391 12.52 -4.62 -15.09
N ILE A 392 12.89 -5.05 -16.29
CA ILE A 392 12.76 -4.21 -17.49
C ILE A 392 11.37 -4.43 -18.12
N LEU A 393 10.92 -3.50 -18.97
CA LEU A 393 9.59 -3.60 -19.59
C LEU A 393 9.42 -4.92 -20.38
N THR A 394 10.46 -5.38 -21.06
CA THR A 394 10.47 -6.63 -21.83
C THR A 394 10.29 -7.87 -20.94
N ASP A 395 10.75 -7.86 -19.69
CA ASP A 395 10.53 -8.98 -18.76
C ASP A 395 9.05 -9.16 -18.44
N LEU A 396 8.32 -8.04 -18.39
CA LEU A 396 6.90 -7.99 -18.08
C LEU A 396 6.05 -8.32 -19.31
N THR A 397 6.27 -7.62 -20.42
CA THR A 397 5.47 -7.79 -21.65
C THR A 397 5.83 -9.05 -22.43
N GLY A 398 7.05 -9.56 -22.27
CA GLY A 398 7.53 -10.81 -22.86
C GLY A 398 7.19 -12.06 -22.04
N LYS A 399 6.46 -11.93 -20.92
CA LYS A 399 6.09 -13.08 -20.08
C LYS A 399 5.23 -14.06 -20.87
N ASN A 400 5.70 -15.31 -20.97
CA ASN A 400 4.93 -16.38 -21.61
C ASN A 400 3.88 -16.92 -20.63
N ILE A 401 2.61 -16.63 -20.90
CA ILE A 401 1.47 -17.14 -20.14
C ILE A 401 0.73 -18.14 -21.04
N PRO A 402 0.71 -19.45 -20.71
CA PRO A 402 0.09 -20.45 -21.56
C PRO A 402 -1.36 -20.11 -21.92
N GLY A 403 -1.66 -20.08 -23.22
CA GLY A 403 -3.00 -19.76 -23.74
C GLY A 403 -3.39 -18.29 -23.72
N TYR A 404 -2.43 -17.40 -23.45
CA TYR A 404 -2.62 -15.97 -23.46
C TYR A 404 -1.59 -15.29 -24.38
N VAL A 405 -1.96 -14.14 -24.91
CA VAL A 405 -1.08 -13.25 -25.68
C VAL A 405 -1.02 -11.88 -25.02
N TYR A 406 0.17 -11.28 -24.96
CA TYR A 406 0.33 -9.92 -24.45
C TYR A 406 -0.53 -8.95 -25.27
N TRP A 407 -1.23 -8.05 -24.57
CA TRP A 407 -2.14 -7.11 -25.19
C TRP A 407 -1.69 -5.66 -24.98
N ASP A 408 -1.60 -5.21 -23.73
CA ASP A 408 -1.25 -3.83 -23.38
C ASP A 408 -0.79 -3.70 -21.90
N ASN A 409 -0.51 -2.49 -21.42
CA ASN A 409 -0.24 -2.22 -20.00
C ASN A 409 -0.58 -0.77 -19.60
N ASP A 410 -0.85 -0.56 -18.31
CA ASP A 410 -1.11 0.76 -17.73
C ASP A 410 0.11 1.39 -17.04
N ILE A 411 1.30 0.83 -17.26
CA ILE A 411 2.54 1.28 -16.61
C ILE A 411 2.84 2.72 -17.00
N ASP A 412 3.09 3.58 -16.00
CA ASP A 412 3.51 4.98 -16.19
C ASP A 412 4.93 5.03 -16.77
N LYS A 413 5.10 5.74 -17.88
CA LYS A 413 6.36 5.78 -18.64
C LYS A 413 6.92 7.20 -18.66
N PRO A 414 8.26 7.35 -18.73
CA PRO A 414 8.88 8.65 -18.95
C PRO A 414 8.32 9.36 -20.19
N GLN A 415 8.29 10.70 -20.17
CA GLN A 415 7.79 11.51 -21.28
C GLN A 415 8.86 11.81 -22.35
N ASN A 416 9.81 10.90 -22.53
CA ASN A 416 10.73 10.98 -23.68
C ASN A 416 10.00 10.69 -25.00
N LYS A 417 10.67 10.98 -26.11
CA LYS A 417 10.14 10.83 -27.48
C LYS A 417 9.53 9.44 -27.76
N ASN A 418 10.08 8.40 -27.16
CA ASN A 418 9.69 7.01 -27.42
C ASN A 418 8.76 6.42 -26.33
N HIS A 419 8.49 7.17 -25.26
CA HIS A 419 7.81 6.71 -24.05
C HIS A 419 8.37 5.41 -23.49
N GLU A 420 9.69 5.35 -23.34
CA GLU A 420 10.42 4.15 -22.88
C GLU A 420 11.33 4.46 -21.69
N PHE A 421 11.69 3.43 -20.91
CA PHE A 421 12.70 3.59 -19.86
C PHE A 421 14.09 3.53 -20.50
N ALA A 422 14.80 4.66 -20.52
CA ALA A 422 16.10 4.79 -21.15
C ALA A 422 17.08 5.58 -20.27
N ASN A 423 18.37 5.51 -20.60
CA ASN A 423 19.39 6.30 -19.90
C ASN A 423 19.41 7.75 -20.42
N ASP A 424 18.35 8.49 -20.13
CA ASP A 424 18.14 9.88 -20.52
C ASP A 424 17.66 10.74 -19.32
N LYS A 425 17.43 12.03 -19.58
CA LYS A 425 16.97 12.97 -18.54
C LYS A 425 15.52 12.75 -18.16
N ASP A 426 14.67 12.43 -19.14
CA ASP A 426 13.23 12.25 -18.90
C ASP A 426 12.97 11.07 -17.94
N THR A 427 13.81 10.02 -18.01
CA THR A 427 13.74 8.86 -17.12
C THR A 427 14.38 9.09 -15.75
N LYS A 428 15.41 9.96 -15.65
CA LYS A 428 16.25 10.09 -14.45
C LYS A 428 15.98 11.35 -13.63
N GLU A 429 15.60 12.42 -14.30
CA GLU A 429 15.51 13.76 -13.72
C GLU A 429 14.08 14.25 -13.68
N ASP A 430 13.36 14.18 -14.80
CA ASP A 430 12.03 14.77 -14.92
C ASP A 430 11.03 14.08 -13.98
N PRO A 431 10.25 14.83 -13.20
CA PRO A 431 9.31 14.27 -12.23
C PRO A 431 8.15 13.55 -12.92
N GLY A 432 7.65 12.49 -12.29
CA GLY A 432 6.51 11.73 -12.83
C GLY A 432 6.18 10.49 -12.02
N ASN A 433 5.14 9.79 -12.46
CA ASN A 433 4.72 8.55 -11.82
C ASN A 433 5.60 7.34 -12.16
N HIS A 434 6.50 7.46 -13.14
CA HIS A 434 7.47 6.44 -13.50
C HIS A 434 8.57 6.20 -12.45
N TYR A 435 8.49 6.83 -11.26
CA TYR A 435 9.34 6.54 -10.10
C TYR A 435 8.60 5.77 -9.00
N LEU A 436 9.38 5.03 -8.20
CA LEU A 436 8.97 4.42 -6.93
C LEU A 436 8.77 5.52 -5.89
N SER A 437 7.64 6.22 -5.98
CA SER A 437 7.21 7.28 -5.06
C SER A 437 6.16 6.77 -4.06
N PHE A 438 5.67 7.65 -3.19
CA PHE A 438 4.53 7.39 -2.30
C PHE A 438 3.36 8.34 -2.59
N ALA A 439 2.23 8.07 -1.95
CA ALA A 439 1.08 8.96 -1.86
C ALA A 439 0.48 8.90 -0.45
N TYR A 440 -0.65 9.56 -0.23
CA TYR A 440 -1.38 9.50 1.03
C TYR A 440 -2.82 9.05 0.81
N GLU A 441 -3.33 8.28 1.76
CA GLU A 441 -4.76 8.13 1.97
C GLU A 441 -5.26 9.36 2.73
N MET A 442 -6.32 9.97 2.22
CA MET A 442 -6.88 11.22 2.75
C MET A 442 -8.23 10.97 3.41
N LYS A 443 -8.44 11.54 4.59
CA LYS A 443 -9.74 11.59 5.27
C LYS A 443 -9.94 12.99 5.83
N ASP A 444 -11.11 13.59 5.55
CA ASP A 444 -11.45 14.95 5.99
C ASP A 444 -10.37 16.00 5.65
N GLY A 445 -9.77 15.86 4.47
CA GLY A 445 -8.71 16.75 3.98
C GLY A 445 -7.34 16.59 4.64
N LYS A 446 -7.14 15.56 5.48
CA LYS A 446 -5.88 15.28 6.16
C LYS A 446 -5.33 13.91 5.76
N PRO A 447 -4.00 13.75 5.65
CA PRO A 447 -3.42 12.43 5.46
C PRO A 447 -3.68 11.60 6.71
N VAL A 448 -4.07 10.33 6.53
CA VAL A 448 -4.23 9.36 7.63
C VAL A 448 -3.26 8.19 7.52
N LYS A 449 -2.72 7.95 6.32
CA LYS A 449 -1.80 6.85 6.06
C LYS A 449 -0.96 7.16 4.83
N ARG A 450 0.32 6.81 4.84
CA ARG A 450 1.17 6.84 3.65
C ARG A 450 0.96 5.56 2.83
N LEU A 451 0.72 5.72 1.53
CA LEU A 451 0.63 4.64 0.55
C LEU A 451 1.99 4.48 -0.12
N ALA A 452 2.56 3.27 -0.05
CA ALA A 452 3.94 3.02 -0.45
C ALA A 452 4.10 1.92 -1.52
N ARG A 453 3.00 1.31 -1.96
CA ARG A 453 3.01 0.32 -3.04
C ARG A 453 2.19 0.83 -4.20
N LYS A 454 2.82 0.90 -5.37
CA LYS A 454 2.11 1.10 -6.63
C LYS A 454 1.67 -0.24 -7.21
N HIS A 455 0.52 -0.25 -7.87
CA HIS A 455 -0.06 -1.40 -8.53
C HIS A 455 -0.24 -1.05 -10.01
N TYR A 456 0.37 -1.85 -10.87
CA TYR A 456 0.31 -1.74 -12.32
C TYR A 456 -0.14 -3.07 -12.92
N TYR A 457 -0.74 -3.02 -14.09
CA TYR A 457 -1.38 -4.14 -14.74
C TYR A 457 -0.83 -4.31 -16.16
N VAL A 458 -0.28 -5.50 -16.40
CA VAL A 458 0.12 -5.97 -17.71
C VAL A 458 -0.99 -6.89 -18.19
N THR A 459 -1.66 -6.52 -19.28
CA THR A 459 -2.86 -7.20 -19.72
C THR A 459 -2.58 -8.18 -20.85
N PHE A 460 -3.26 -9.32 -20.78
CA PHE A 460 -3.16 -10.39 -21.76
C PHE A 460 -4.56 -10.81 -22.20
N ARG A 461 -4.69 -11.32 -23.41
CA ARG A 461 -5.95 -11.90 -23.90
C ARG A 461 -5.83 -13.39 -24.07
N ALA A 462 -6.83 -14.13 -23.60
CA ALA A 462 -6.92 -15.55 -23.88
C ALA A 462 -7.04 -15.78 -25.40
N ILE A 463 -6.34 -16.80 -25.90
CA ILE A 463 -6.41 -17.21 -27.31
C ILE A 463 -7.80 -17.82 -27.57
N PRO A 464 -8.61 -17.26 -28.48
CA PRO A 464 -9.98 -17.70 -28.67
C PRO A 464 -10.09 -18.93 -29.58
N THR A 465 -11.16 -19.70 -29.41
CA THR A 465 -11.48 -20.93 -30.15
C THR A 465 -12.54 -20.64 -31.21
N GLN A 466 -12.27 -20.97 -32.47
CA GLN A 466 -13.28 -20.80 -33.51
C GLN A 466 -14.43 -21.81 -33.30
N LEU A 467 -15.66 -21.33 -33.24
CA LEU A 467 -16.86 -22.16 -33.23
C LEU A 467 -17.31 -22.39 -34.67
N VAL A 468 -17.45 -23.65 -35.06
CA VAL A 468 -17.94 -24.06 -36.37
C VAL A 468 -19.19 -24.93 -36.21
N VAL A 469 -20.34 -24.38 -36.59
CA VAL A 469 -21.63 -25.09 -36.56
C VAL A 469 -21.99 -25.55 -37.97
N LYS A 470 -22.38 -26.82 -38.12
CA LYS A 470 -22.82 -27.44 -39.37
C LYS A 470 -24.17 -28.15 -39.20
N TYR A 471 -24.96 -28.19 -40.27
CA TYR A 471 -26.27 -28.86 -40.31
C TYR A 471 -26.24 -29.94 -41.37
N LYS A 472 -26.23 -31.20 -40.98
CA LYS A 472 -26.11 -32.35 -41.89
C LYS A 472 -27.49 -32.94 -42.17
N LYS A 473 -27.89 -32.90 -43.44
CA LYS A 473 -29.12 -33.50 -43.95
C LYS A 473 -29.01 -35.03 -43.98
N SER A 474 -30.16 -35.68 -44.17
CA SER A 474 -30.27 -37.14 -44.28
C SER A 474 -29.50 -37.74 -45.47
N ASP A 475 -29.30 -36.96 -46.54
CA ASP A 475 -28.49 -37.33 -47.71
C ASP A 475 -26.97 -37.16 -47.48
N GLY A 476 -26.56 -36.71 -46.28
CA GLY A 476 -25.18 -36.46 -45.90
C GLY A 476 -24.62 -35.11 -46.32
N THR A 477 -25.38 -34.31 -47.08
CA THR A 477 -24.99 -32.95 -47.48
C THR A 477 -25.25 -31.93 -46.37
N PHE A 478 -24.60 -30.76 -46.44
CA PHE A 478 -24.79 -29.71 -45.44
C PHE A 478 -25.82 -28.67 -45.90
N GLU A 479 -26.65 -28.19 -44.97
CA GLU A 479 -27.64 -27.14 -45.20
C GLU A 479 -26.94 -25.78 -45.34
N SER A 480 -27.23 -25.07 -46.44
CA SER A 480 -26.72 -23.71 -46.68
C SER A 480 -27.56 -22.67 -45.95
N ASN A 481 -26.93 -21.60 -45.44
CA ASN A 481 -27.59 -20.48 -44.77
C ASN A 481 -28.40 -20.84 -43.50
N ALA A 482 -28.21 -22.07 -42.97
CA ALA A 482 -28.77 -22.44 -41.68
C ALA A 482 -28.24 -21.52 -40.57
N LYS A 483 -29.07 -21.28 -39.57
CA LYS A 483 -28.76 -20.38 -38.47
C LYS A 483 -28.81 -21.07 -37.12
N TYR A 484 -27.99 -20.55 -36.21
CA TYR A 484 -27.94 -20.97 -34.82
C TYR A 484 -27.91 -19.77 -33.89
N GLU A 485 -28.33 -20.01 -32.65
CA GLU A 485 -28.22 -19.10 -31.52
C GLU A 485 -27.10 -19.58 -30.59
N LEU A 486 -26.41 -18.61 -29.97
CA LEU A 486 -25.42 -18.84 -28.94
C LEU A 486 -25.87 -18.19 -27.62
N LEU A 487 -25.74 -18.93 -26.54
CA LEU A 487 -26.05 -18.49 -25.17
C LEU A 487 -24.81 -18.55 -24.30
N ASP A 488 -24.69 -17.62 -23.36
CA ASP A 488 -23.66 -17.66 -22.30
C ASP A 488 -24.04 -18.63 -21.18
N SER A 489 -23.17 -18.76 -20.17
CA SER A 489 -23.38 -19.61 -19.00
C SER A 489 -24.59 -19.23 -18.15
N GLY A 490 -25.11 -18.00 -18.29
CA GLY A 490 -26.33 -17.52 -17.66
C GLY A 490 -27.58 -17.74 -18.51
N ASN A 491 -27.48 -18.47 -19.63
CA ASN A 491 -28.51 -18.63 -20.64
C ASN A 491 -28.92 -17.33 -21.35
N ALA A 492 -28.11 -16.27 -21.27
CA ALA A 492 -28.38 -15.03 -21.98
C ALA A 492 -27.85 -15.11 -23.41
N LYS A 493 -28.62 -14.56 -24.35
CA LYS A 493 -28.26 -14.56 -25.77
C LYS A 493 -27.00 -13.72 -26.05
N ILE A 494 -26.02 -14.35 -26.70
CA ILE A 494 -24.80 -13.70 -27.18
C ILE A 494 -25.05 -13.22 -28.61
N GLY A 495 -25.46 -11.96 -28.74
CA GLY A 495 -25.69 -11.34 -30.05
C GLY A 495 -26.94 -11.84 -30.79
N ASN A 496 -26.92 -11.72 -32.11
CA ASN A 496 -27.99 -12.19 -32.98
C ASN A 496 -27.77 -13.65 -33.39
N GLU A 497 -28.64 -14.19 -34.23
CA GLU A 497 -28.40 -15.50 -34.85
C GLU A 497 -27.17 -15.45 -35.77
N PHE A 498 -26.38 -16.51 -35.73
CA PHE A 498 -25.17 -16.67 -36.53
C PHE A 498 -25.39 -17.69 -37.65
N ALA A 499 -24.67 -17.53 -38.76
CA ALA A 499 -24.74 -18.44 -39.89
C ALA A 499 -23.86 -19.68 -39.66
N ALA A 500 -24.38 -20.85 -40.00
CA ALA A 500 -23.63 -22.10 -40.05
C ALA A 500 -22.59 -22.07 -41.17
N ALA A 501 -21.49 -22.80 -40.97
CA ALA A 501 -20.44 -22.93 -41.97
C ALA A 501 -20.87 -23.88 -43.10
N SER A 502 -20.62 -23.48 -44.35
CA SER A 502 -20.96 -24.25 -45.56
C SER A 502 -19.80 -25.08 -46.13
N GLY A 503 -18.59 -24.95 -45.59
CA GLY A 503 -17.37 -25.60 -46.11
C GLY A 503 -16.46 -26.19 -45.04
N ASP A 504 -15.33 -26.72 -45.47
CA ASP A 504 -14.27 -27.18 -44.57
C ASP A 504 -13.48 -25.99 -44.04
N ILE A 505 -13.28 -25.98 -42.72
CA ILE A 505 -12.60 -24.88 -42.01
C ILE A 505 -11.28 -25.43 -41.48
N VAL A 506 -10.20 -24.70 -41.77
CA VAL A 506 -8.85 -25.02 -41.31
C VAL A 506 -8.52 -24.11 -40.13
N ALA A 507 -7.85 -24.66 -39.12
CA ALA A 507 -7.44 -23.92 -37.94
C ALA A 507 -6.46 -22.79 -38.30
N SER A 508 -6.68 -21.59 -37.76
CA SER A 508 -5.80 -20.44 -37.95
C SER A 508 -4.48 -20.60 -37.18
N SER A 509 -3.42 -19.90 -37.57
CA SER A 509 -2.26 -19.78 -36.68
C SER A 509 -2.57 -18.84 -35.51
N ILE A 510 -1.80 -18.92 -34.42
CA ILE A 510 -1.92 -17.97 -33.30
C ILE A 510 -1.70 -16.54 -33.81
N ASN A 511 -0.74 -16.32 -34.72
CA ASN A 511 -0.47 -14.99 -35.29
C ASN A 511 -1.65 -14.45 -36.10
N ASP A 512 -2.35 -15.32 -36.85
CA ASP A 512 -3.55 -14.93 -37.58
C ASP A 512 -4.68 -14.54 -36.62
N LEU A 513 -4.86 -15.29 -35.53
CA LEU A 513 -5.83 -14.94 -34.49
C LEU A 513 -5.49 -13.61 -33.81
N VAL A 514 -4.21 -13.36 -33.50
CA VAL A 514 -3.78 -12.07 -32.94
C VAL A 514 -4.05 -10.92 -33.90
N THR A 515 -3.76 -11.12 -35.19
CA THR A 515 -4.04 -10.14 -36.24
C THR A 515 -5.55 -9.88 -36.36
N MET A 516 -6.35 -10.95 -36.33
CA MET A 516 -7.80 -10.87 -36.33
C MET A 516 -8.33 -10.09 -35.12
N MET A 517 -7.85 -10.39 -33.90
CA MET A 517 -8.30 -9.70 -32.69
C MET A 517 -7.96 -8.20 -32.69
N LYS A 518 -6.91 -7.77 -33.41
CA LYS A 518 -6.48 -6.38 -33.55
C LYS A 518 -7.14 -5.65 -34.72
N SER A 519 -7.83 -6.36 -35.61
CA SER A 519 -8.49 -5.76 -36.77
C SER A 519 -9.66 -4.88 -36.36
N THR A 520 -9.82 -3.74 -37.03
CA THR A 520 -10.99 -2.85 -36.88
C THR A 520 -12.29 -3.50 -37.37
N ASP A 521 -12.20 -4.53 -38.21
CA ASP A 521 -13.35 -5.26 -38.74
C ASP A 521 -13.83 -6.37 -37.81
N THR A 522 -13.10 -6.62 -36.72
CA THR A 522 -13.46 -7.59 -35.69
C THR A 522 -14.22 -6.90 -34.58
N THR A 523 -15.36 -7.48 -34.20
CA THR A 523 -16.21 -6.97 -33.12
C THR A 523 -16.16 -7.90 -31.91
N LEU A 524 -16.19 -7.33 -30.70
CA LEU A 524 -16.32 -8.12 -29.48
C LEU A 524 -17.77 -8.61 -29.32
N LEU A 525 -17.91 -9.88 -28.95
CA LEU A 525 -19.21 -10.44 -28.60
C LEU A 525 -19.67 -9.90 -27.25
N LYS A 526 -21.00 -9.89 -27.06
CA LYS A 526 -21.65 -9.40 -25.83
C LYS A 526 -21.06 -10.11 -24.61
N GLY A 527 -20.77 -9.33 -23.57
CA GLY A 527 -20.22 -9.85 -22.31
C GLY A 527 -18.78 -10.34 -22.41
N PHE A 528 -18.01 -9.91 -23.43
CA PHE A 528 -16.61 -10.32 -23.63
C PHE A 528 -16.42 -11.83 -23.82
N THR A 529 -17.46 -12.46 -24.37
CA THR A 529 -17.54 -13.92 -24.59
C THR A 529 -16.74 -14.40 -25.80
N GLY A 530 -16.18 -13.49 -26.59
CA GLY A 530 -15.46 -13.81 -27.82
C GLY A 530 -15.41 -12.67 -28.82
N TYR A 531 -15.17 -13.03 -30.08
CA TYR A 531 -15.01 -12.16 -31.23
C TYR A 531 -15.88 -12.63 -32.39
N LEU A 532 -16.39 -11.69 -33.18
CA LEU A 532 -17.00 -11.92 -34.48
C LEU A 532 -16.12 -11.24 -35.54
N SER A 533 -15.59 -12.02 -36.47
CA SER A 533 -14.73 -11.53 -37.55
C SER A 533 -15.08 -12.23 -38.84
N ASN A 534 -15.38 -11.46 -39.90
CA ASN A 534 -15.79 -11.99 -41.21
C ASN A 534 -16.94 -13.03 -41.12
N GLY A 535 -17.89 -12.81 -40.21
CA GLY A 535 -19.02 -13.73 -39.97
C GLY A 535 -18.67 -15.00 -39.17
N ALA A 536 -17.40 -15.23 -38.84
CA ALA A 536 -16.96 -16.34 -38.01
C ALA A 536 -16.92 -15.96 -36.52
N VAL A 537 -17.37 -16.89 -35.68
CA VAL A 537 -17.45 -16.74 -34.22
C VAL A 537 -16.23 -17.38 -33.57
N TYR A 538 -15.55 -16.63 -32.70
CA TYR A 538 -14.40 -17.09 -31.93
C TYR A 538 -14.66 -16.88 -30.44
N LEU A 539 -14.68 -17.93 -29.64
CA LEU A 539 -15.07 -17.87 -28.24
C LEU A 539 -13.85 -17.81 -27.31
N THR A 540 -13.93 -16.99 -26.27
CA THR A 540 -12.98 -17.05 -25.15
C THR A 540 -13.23 -18.32 -24.32
N PRO A 541 -12.33 -18.67 -23.38
CA PRO A 541 -12.57 -19.79 -22.48
C PRO A 541 -13.83 -19.58 -21.62
N GLY A 542 -14.69 -20.59 -21.54
CA GLY A 542 -15.99 -20.46 -20.88
C GLY A 542 -16.96 -21.59 -21.20
N ASN A 543 -18.16 -21.48 -20.64
CA ASN A 543 -19.28 -22.39 -20.93
C ASN A 543 -20.31 -21.69 -21.82
N TYR A 544 -20.78 -22.40 -22.84
CA TYR A 544 -21.72 -21.88 -23.82
C TYR A 544 -22.75 -22.93 -24.22
N THR A 545 -23.90 -22.48 -24.70
CA THR A 545 -24.91 -23.36 -25.30
C THR A 545 -25.22 -22.91 -26.72
N VAL A 546 -25.16 -23.85 -27.67
CA VAL A 546 -25.50 -23.65 -29.07
C VAL A 546 -26.86 -24.26 -29.34
N LYS A 547 -27.79 -23.46 -29.89
CA LYS A 547 -29.15 -23.90 -30.24
C LYS A 547 -29.42 -23.72 -31.73
N PRO A 548 -30.02 -24.71 -32.41
CA PRO A 548 -30.43 -24.54 -33.78
C PRO A 548 -31.67 -23.64 -33.86
N THR A 549 -31.66 -22.70 -34.80
CA THR A 549 -32.85 -21.88 -35.11
C THR A 549 -33.37 -22.13 -36.53
N ALA A 550 -32.64 -22.89 -37.34
CA ALA A 550 -33.12 -23.40 -38.63
C ALA A 550 -34.37 -24.27 -38.45
N GLN A 551 -35.40 -24.03 -39.28
CA GLN A 551 -36.62 -24.83 -39.28
C GLN A 551 -36.31 -26.25 -39.80
N ALA A 552 -36.64 -27.27 -39.01
CA ALA A 552 -36.53 -28.66 -39.43
C ALA A 552 -37.69 -29.05 -40.37
N PRO A 553 -37.47 -29.97 -41.32
CA PRO A 553 -38.55 -30.56 -42.11
C PRO A 553 -39.63 -31.20 -41.23
N GLU A 554 -40.85 -31.26 -41.75
CA GLU A 554 -41.99 -31.85 -41.04
C GLU A 554 -41.69 -33.29 -40.57
N GLY A 555 -41.98 -33.57 -39.30
CA GLY A 555 -41.68 -34.88 -38.68
C GLY A 555 -40.24 -35.08 -38.23
N TYR A 556 -39.36 -34.08 -38.34
CA TYR A 556 -37.97 -34.13 -37.87
C TYR A 556 -37.64 -32.99 -36.90
N ASP A 557 -36.57 -33.19 -36.13
CA ASP A 557 -35.89 -32.16 -35.33
C ASP A 557 -34.38 -32.17 -35.61
N TRP A 558 -33.76 -31.00 -35.49
CA TRP A 558 -32.31 -30.87 -35.45
C TRP A 558 -31.79 -31.28 -34.08
N VAL A 559 -30.96 -32.31 -34.03
CA VAL A 559 -30.36 -32.84 -32.79
C VAL A 559 -28.85 -32.89 -32.93
N VAL A 560 -28.13 -32.79 -31.81
CA VAL A 560 -26.66 -32.86 -31.82
C VAL A 560 -26.22 -34.24 -32.34
N ASP A 561 -25.28 -34.25 -33.29
CA ASP A 561 -24.65 -35.45 -33.82
C ASP A 561 -23.78 -36.09 -32.73
N SER A 562 -24.38 -37.00 -31.96
CA SER A 562 -23.71 -37.73 -30.90
C SER A 562 -24.07 -39.21 -30.98
N ASN A 563 -23.09 -40.08 -30.71
CA ASN A 563 -23.29 -41.52 -30.64
C ASN A 563 -24.12 -41.96 -29.42
N LYS A 564 -24.59 -41.01 -28.59
CA LYS A 564 -25.40 -41.27 -27.41
C LYS A 564 -26.89 -41.14 -27.76
N GLN A 565 -27.70 -42.03 -27.18
CA GLN A 565 -29.12 -42.21 -27.50
C GLN A 565 -30.00 -41.01 -27.09
N ASP A 566 -29.46 -40.07 -26.30
CA ASP A 566 -30.09 -38.83 -25.88
C ASP A 566 -30.03 -37.77 -26.98
N SER A 567 -31.10 -37.64 -27.76
CA SER A 567 -31.26 -36.59 -28.78
C SER A 567 -31.52 -35.23 -28.14
N LYS A 568 -30.45 -34.56 -27.68
CA LYS A 568 -30.52 -33.15 -27.27
C LYS A 568 -30.65 -32.24 -28.49
N THR A 569 -31.54 -31.25 -28.39
CA THR A 569 -31.74 -30.19 -29.39
C THR A 569 -30.81 -28.99 -29.18
N SER A 570 -29.91 -29.05 -28.21
CA SER A 570 -28.88 -28.04 -27.95
C SER A 570 -27.56 -28.71 -27.59
N ALA A 571 -26.45 -28.02 -27.91
CA ALA A 571 -25.11 -28.46 -27.55
C ALA A 571 -24.54 -27.55 -26.47
N ASP A 572 -24.27 -28.11 -25.29
CA ASP A 572 -23.51 -27.42 -24.25
C ASP A 572 -22.01 -27.68 -24.49
N ILE A 573 -21.23 -26.62 -24.60
CA ILE A 573 -19.79 -26.68 -24.88
C ILE A 573 -19.01 -25.96 -23.79
N ASN A 574 -17.90 -26.57 -23.39
CA ASN A 574 -16.89 -25.94 -22.56
C ASN A 574 -15.67 -25.63 -23.45
N ILE A 575 -15.40 -24.35 -23.65
CA ILE A 575 -14.20 -23.90 -24.33
C ILE A 575 -13.10 -23.79 -23.29
N GLY A 576 -12.12 -24.68 -23.40
CA GLY A 576 -10.93 -24.66 -22.56
C GLY A 576 -9.91 -23.61 -23.02
N LEU A 577 -8.98 -23.27 -22.14
CA LEU A 577 -7.83 -22.42 -22.45
C LEU A 577 -6.88 -23.15 -23.43
N GLN A 578 -6.53 -22.51 -24.54
CA GLN A 578 -5.69 -23.12 -25.58
C GLN A 578 -4.19 -23.02 -25.25
N THR A 579 -3.60 -24.07 -24.70
CA THR A 579 -2.15 -24.06 -24.35
C THR A 579 -1.26 -24.73 -25.40
N GLY A 580 -1.84 -25.31 -26.46
CA GLY A 580 -1.13 -26.00 -27.54
C GLY A 580 -0.55 -25.07 -28.62
N LYS A 581 0.27 -25.64 -29.52
CA LYS A 581 0.92 -24.91 -30.64
C LYS A 581 0.00 -24.66 -31.85
N THR A 582 -1.15 -25.34 -31.90
CA THR A 582 -2.15 -25.20 -32.97
C THR A 582 -3.44 -24.72 -32.37
N THR A 583 -4.13 -23.80 -33.03
CA THR A 583 -5.39 -23.26 -32.51
C THR A 583 -6.49 -24.32 -32.61
N ALA A 584 -7.35 -24.35 -31.60
CA ALA A 584 -8.45 -25.30 -31.56
C ALA A 584 -9.65 -24.75 -32.37
N ILE A 585 -10.30 -25.65 -33.11
CA ILE A 585 -11.64 -25.43 -33.66
C ILE A 585 -12.60 -26.31 -32.84
N GLN A 586 -13.70 -25.72 -32.39
CA GLN A 586 -14.82 -26.46 -31.82
C GLN A 586 -15.87 -26.70 -32.90
N PHE A 587 -16.03 -27.96 -33.31
CA PHE A 587 -17.09 -28.36 -34.24
C PHE A 587 -18.36 -28.76 -33.49
N ILE A 588 -19.51 -28.33 -34.01
CA ILE A 588 -20.84 -28.80 -33.61
C ILE A 588 -21.62 -29.13 -34.88
N THR A 589 -22.10 -30.36 -34.97
CA THR A 589 -22.93 -30.80 -36.09
C THR A 589 -24.33 -31.12 -35.58
N PHE A 590 -25.35 -30.55 -36.20
CA PHE A 590 -26.75 -30.94 -36.01
C PHE A 590 -27.17 -31.86 -37.15
N VAL A 591 -27.82 -32.98 -36.83
CA VAL A 591 -28.36 -33.96 -37.77
C VAL A 591 -29.89 -34.01 -37.65
N LEU A 592 -30.56 -34.38 -38.74
CA LEU A 592 -32.00 -34.62 -38.71
C LEU A 592 -32.31 -35.95 -38.03
N LYS A 593 -33.16 -35.92 -37.00
CA LYS A 593 -33.72 -37.13 -36.37
C LYS A 593 -35.24 -37.06 -36.41
N LYS A 594 -35.87 -38.20 -36.71
CA LYS A 594 -37.33 -38.30 -36.78
C LYS A 594 -37.91 -38.07 -35.39
N LYS A 595 -38.96 -37.24 -35.31
CA LYS A 595 -39.72 -37.03 -34.08
C LYS A 595 -40.26 -38.37 -33.57
N PRO A 596 -40.25 -38.60 -32.24
CA PRO A 596 -40.95 -39.74 -31.66
C PRO A 596 -42.40 -39.71 -32.18
N THR A 597 -42.86 -40.83 -32.72
CA THR A 597 -44.26 -40.93 -33.13
C THR A 597 -45.10 -40.83 -31.86
N PRO A 598 -46.08 -39.91 -31.77
CA PRO A 598 -46.99 -39.87 -30.63
C PRO A 598 -47.58 -41.28 -30.45
N PRO A 599 -47.69 -41.80 -29.21
CA PRO A 599 -48.36 -43.08 -29.01
C PRO A 599 -49.76 -42.99 -29.62
N ILE A 600 -50.07 -43.94 -30.50
CA ILE A 600 -51.41 -44.09 -31.07
C ILE A 600 -52.38 -44.18 -29.88
N PRO A 601 -53.39 -43.30 -29.76
CA PRO A 601 -54.39 -43.45 -28.72
C PRO A 601 -55.09 -44.79 -28.92
N THR A 602 -54.98 -45.66 -27.92
CA THR A 602 -55.73 -46.92 -27.88
C THR A 602 -57.22 -46.59 -27.99
N PRO A 603 -57.99 -47.20 -28.91
CA PRO A 603 -59.43 -46.96 -29.00
C PRO A 603 -60.09 -47.33 -27.67
N SER A 604 -60.80 -46.36 -27.09
CA SER A 604 -61.61 -46.54 -25.88
C SER A 604 -62.67 -47.61 -26.12
N PRO A 605 -62.89 -48.58 -25.20
CA PRO A 605 -63.96 -49.55 -25.36
C PRO A 605 -65.33 -48.86 -25.29
N THR A 606 -66.22 -49.32 -26.18
CA THR A 606 -67.62 -48.93 -26.31
C THR A 606 -68.40 -49.23 -25.01
N PRO A 607 -69.18 -48.29 -24.46
CA PRO A 607 -70.02 -48.57 -23.30
C PRO A 607 -71.22 -49.45 -23.70
N GLU A 608 -71.42 -50.54 -22.97
CA GLU A 608 -72.62 -51.38 -23.04
C GLU A 608 -73.86 -50.63 -22.53
N THR A 609 -74.96 -50.80 -23.26
CA THR A 609 -76.32 -50.42 -22.91
C THR A 609 -76.85 -51.23 -21.72
N THR A 610 -77.69 -50.67 -20.83
CA THR A 610 -79.14 -50.98 -20.60
C THR A 610 -79.49 -50.64 -19.11
N PRO A 611 -80.75 -50.47 -18.64
CA PRO A 611 -81.89 -49.64 -19.06
C PRO A 611 -82.39 -48.65 -17.96
N THR A 612 -83.36 -47.82 -18.32
CA THR A 612 -84.19 -46.91 -17.49
C THR A 612 -85.04 -47.63 -16.43
N PRO A 613 -85.35 -47.00 -15.27
CA PRO A 613 -86.75 -46.56 -15.05
C PRO A 613 -86.93 -45.22 -14.28
N THR A 614 -88.03 -44.55 -14.62
CA THR A 614 -88.77 -43.45 -13.92
C THR A 614 -89.86 -44.11 -13.03
N PRO A 615 -90.43 -43.56 -11.92
CA PRO A 615 -90.78 -42.15 -11.64
C PRO A 615 -90.56 -41.60 -10.19
N ALA A 616 -90.72 -40.27 -10.06
CA ALA A 616 -90.77 -39.43 -8.84
C ALA A 616 -92.16 -39.53 -8.12
N PRO A 617 -92.45 -38.96 -6.91
CA PRO A 617 -92.27 -37.52 -6.57
C PRO A 617 -92.04 -37.10 -5.06
N GLU A 618 -91.88 -35.77 -4.87
CA GLU A 618 -92.13 -34.88 -3.70
C GLU A 618 -91.20 -34.97 -2.46
N THR A 619 -90.71 -33.92 -1.76
CA THR A 619 -91.17 -32.54 -1.40
C THR A 619 -89.92 -31.69 -1.00
N ASP A 620 -89.76 -30.41 -1.36
CA ASP A 620 -90.21 -29.13 -0.73
C ASP A 620 -89.11 -28.38 0.10
N VAL A 621 -89.21 -27.04 0.03
CA VAL A 621 -88.60 -25.89 0.73
C VAL A 621 -87.24 -25.24 0.33
N THR A 622 -87.43 -23.99 -0.15
CA THR A 622 -86.62 -22.77 -0.40
C THR A 622 -86.01 -22.12 0.88
N PRO A 623 -85.33 -20.92 0.88
CA PRO A 623 -84.67 -20.12 -0.16
C PRO A 623 -83.27 -19.50 0.20
N GLU A 624 -82.78 -18.78 -0.79
CA GLU A 624 -81.64 -17.86 -1.05
C GLU A 624 -81.34 -16.72 -0.03
N LEU A 625 -80.07 -16.27 0.02
CA LEU A 625 -79.62 -15.07 0.76
C LEU A 625 -78.71 -14.15 -0.08
N GLU A 626 -78.88 -12.85 0.21
CA GLU A 626 -78.51 -11.60 -0.45
C GLU A 626 -77.03 -11.13 -0.39
N PRO A 627 -76.64 -10.07 -1.15
CA PRO A 627 -75.25 -9.61 -1.32
C PRO A 627 -74.83 -8.49 -0.34
N ILE A 628 -73.52 -8.32 -0.13
CA ILE A 628 -72.90 -7.36 0.82
C ILE A 628 -72.08 -6.29 0.07
N PRO A 629 -72.07 -5.00 0.49
CA PRO A 629 -71.69 -3.85 -0.38
C PRO A 629 -70.24 -3.34 -0.22
N VAL A 630 -69.86 -2.46 -1.17
CA VAL A 630 -68.60 -1.70 -1.29
C VAL A 630 -68.64 -0.40 -0.47
N PRO A 631 -67.53 0.07 0.14
CA PRO A 631 -67.44 1.43 0.65
C PRO A 631 -66.50 2.36 -0.15
N ASP A 632 -66.90 3.63 -0.17
CA ASP A 632 -66.33 4.79 -0.86
C ASP A 632 -65.02 5.34 -0.28
N VAL A 633 -64.29 6.03 -1.15
CA VAL A 633 -63.07 6.83 -0.90
C VAL A 633 -63.45 8.28 -0.50
N PRO A 634 -62.68 8.92 0.40
CA PRO A 634 -62.51 10.36 0.33
C PRO A 634 -61.03 10.83 0.32
N ASP A 635 -60.86 12.05 -0.17
CA ASP A 635 -59.65 12.76 -0.60
C ASP A 635 -58.57 13.09 0.46
N VAL A 636 -57.39 13.38 -0.11
CA VAL A 636 -56.03 13.77 0.37
C VAL A 636 -55.97 14.93 1.41
N PRO A 637 -54.87 15.13 2.17
CA PRO A 637 -53.75 15.97 1.66
C PRO A 637 -52.31 15.57 2.08
N ASP A 638 -51.35 16.13 1.35
CA ASP A 638 -49.88 16.06 1.43
C ASP A 638 -49.22 16.22 2.82
N VAL A 639 -48.04 15.60 2.99
CA VAL A 639 -46.71 16.20 3.34
C VAL A 639 -45.74 15.07 3.78
N PRO A 640 -44.43 15.14 3.46
CA PRO A 640 -43.49 14.02 3.53
C PRO A 640 -42.70 14.00 4.84
N ASP A 641 -42.26 12.82 5.30
CA ASP A 641 -41.04 12.75 6.09
C ASP A 641 -40.39 11.36 6.14
N ASP A 642 -39.10 11.45 6.45
CA ASP A 642 -38.01 10.50 6.41
C ASP A 642 -38.17 9.13 7.10
N SER A 643 -37.20 8.27 6.72
CA SER A 643 -36.52 7.27 7.57
C SER A 643 -37.21 5.92 7.85
N TRP A 644 -36.76 4.87 7.15
CA TRP A 644 -36.24 3.64 7.79
C TRP A 644 -35.54 2.73 6.77
N ILE A 645 -34.25 2.45 6.98
CA ILE A 645 -33.52 1.34 6.34
C ILE A 645 -33.45 0.20 7.36
N PRO A 646 -33.90 -1.04 7.06
CA PRO A 646 -33.55 -2.18 7.89
C PRO A 646 -32.23 -2.81 7.40
N LEU A 647 -31.27 -2.94 8.31
CA LEU A 647 -30.16 -3.89 8.18
C LEU A 647 -30.71 -5.33 8.17
N PRO A 648 -30.03 -6.26 7.49
CA PRO A 648 -29.94 -7.63 7.95
C PRO A 648 -28.52 -7.98 8.41
N GLU A 649 -28.44 -8.32 9.69
CA GLU A 649 -27.37 -9.05 10.35
C GLU A 649 -27.54 -10.55 10.03
N VAL A 650 -26.55 -11.16 9.35
CA VAL A 650 -26.40 -12.62 9.30
C VAL A 650 -24.91 -12.95 9.35
N VAL A 651 -24.51 -13.53 10.49
CA VAL A 651 -23.26 -14.25 10.70
C VAL A 651 -23.40 -15.64 10.08
N PRO A 652 -22.42 -16.14 9.32
CA PRO A 652 -22.25 -17.57 9.14
C PRO A 652 -21.08 -18.10 9.97
N GLU A 653 -21.40 -19.18 10.68
CA GLU A 653 -20.53 -19.98 11.52
C GLU A 653 -19.43 -20.71 10.74
N ASN A 654 -18.35 -20.93 11.47
CA ASN A 654 -17.14 -21.69 11.19
C ASN A 654 -17.42 -23.16 10.79
N PRO A 655 -16.81 -23.70 9.71
CA PRO A 655 -16.65 -25.14 9.56
C PRO A 655 -15.21 -25.58 9.89
N GLU A 656 -15.13 -26.50 10.84
CA GLU A 656 -13.95 -27.25 11.24
C GLU A 656 -13.26 -27.92 10.04
N TYR A 657 -11.94 -27.78 9.93
CA TYR A 657 -11.13 -28.58 9.01
C TYR A 657 -10.30 -29.62 9.76
N SER A 658 -10.55 -30.87 9.38
CA SER A 658 -9.86 -32.08 9.80
C SER A 658 -8.37 -32.06 9.44
N VAL A 659 -7.60 -32.60 10.39
CA VAL A 659 -6.17 -32.94 10.29
C VAL A 659 -5.97 -34.04 9.25
N VAL A 660 -5.08 -33.81 8.28
CA VAL A 660 -4.47 -34.87 7.46
C VAL A 660 -2.96 -34.67 7.47
N GLU A 661 -2.28 -35.73 7.92
CA GLU A 661 -0.84 -35.87 8.12
C GLU A 661 -0.03 -35.62 6.84
N GLN A 662 1.09 -34.90 6.96
CA GLN A 662 2.17 -34.88 5.96
C GLN A 662 3.38 -35.66 6.49
N PRO A 663 4.09 -36.40 5.62
CA PRO A 663 5.16 -37.31 6.03
C PRO A 663 6.48 -36.59 6.36
N VAL A 664 7.15 -37.13 7.37
CA VAL A 664 8.47 -36.76 7.88
C VAL A 664 9.55 -37.00 6.80
N LEU A 665 10.31 -35.95 6.47
CA LEU A 665 11.60 -36.06 5.78
C LEU A 665 12.71 -35.51 6.70
N ASN A 666 13.66 -36.38 7.04
CA ASN A 666 14.82 -36.08 7.87
C ASN A 666 15.74 -35.02 7.24
N PRO A 667 16.33 -34.11 8.04
CA PRO A 667 17.35 -33.18 7.57
C PRO A 667 18.73 -33.86 7.48
N VAL A 668 19.37 -33.73 6.32
CA VAL A 668 20.79 -34.05 6.13
C VAL A 668 21.63 -32.91 6.70
N HIS A 669 22.57 -33.24 7.58
CA HIS A 669 23.59 -32.35 8.11
C HIS A 669 24.49 -31.79 6.99
N SER A 670 24.61 -30.47 6.91
CA SER A 670 25.82 -29.81 6.41
C SER A 670 26.20 -28.70 7.38
N SER A 671 27.23 -29.00 8.16
CA SER A 671 28.02 -28.07 8.94
C SER A 671 28.71 -27.05 8.04
N ASP A 672 28.32 -25.77 8.15
CA ASP A 672 29.21 -24.64 7.92
C ASP A 672 28.74 -23.43 8.73
N LYS A 673 29.68 -22.85 9.48
CA LYS A 673 29.49 -21.75 10.45
C LYS A 673 29.08 -20.45 9.74
N PRO A 674 28.10 -19.67 10.24
CA PRO A 674 27.91 -18.31 9.77
C PRO A 674 28.85 -17.35 10.53
N VAL A 675 29.83 -16.79 9.83
CA VAL A 675 30.56 -15.60 10.25
C VAL A 675 29.63 -14.40 10.08
N GLY A 676 29.30 -13.74 11.20
CA GLY A 676 28.48 -12.53 11.20
C GLY A 676 29.23 -11.35 10.59
N HIS A 677 28.92 -11.02 9.35
CA HIS A 677 29.23 -9.72 8.77
C HIS A 677 27.94 -8.93 8.57
N SER A 678 27.79 -7.85 9.32
CA SER A 678 26.80 -6.81 9.09
C SER A 678 27.04 -6.22 7.70
N VAL A 679 26.08 -6.40 6.79
CA VAL A 679 26.12 -5.81 5.45
C VAL A 679 25.81 -4.31 5.60
N GLU A 680 26.85 -3.49 5.75
CA GLU A 680 26.76 -2.05 5.50
C GLU A 680 26.37 -1.83 4.04
N GLN A 681 25.09 -1.52 3.78
CA GLN A 681 24.70 -0.83 2.54
C GLN A 681 25.34 0.57 2.54
N ARG A 682 26.51 0.68 1.91
CA ARG A 682 27.18 1.95 1.63
C ARG A 682 26.39 2.72 0.58
N PHE A 683 25.43 3.55 1.00
CA PHE A 683 24.92 4.64 0.18
C PHE A 683 26.04 5.67 0.02
N LYS A 684 26.62 5.79 -1.18
CA LYS A 684 27.56 6.88 -1.49
C LYS A 684 26.81 8.20 -1.33
N ALA A 685 27.34 9.06 -0.46
CA ALA A 685 26.97 10.45 -0.41
C ALA A 685 27.38 11.11 -1.74
N VAL A 686 26.38 11.42 -2.57
CA VAL A 686 26.47 12.51 -3.53
C VAL A 686 25.41 13.50 -3.08
N ASP A 687 25.79 14.33 -2.11
CA ASP A 687 25.19 15.64 -1.92
C ASP A 687 26.12 16.49 -1.05
N ALA A 688 27.08 17.13 -1.71
CA ALA A 688 27.84 18.24 -1.15
C ALA A 688 27.13 19.51 -1.66
N GLY A 689 26.08 19.94 -0.96
CA GLY A 689 25.21 20.99 -1.48
C GLY A 689 24.24 21.65 -0.50
N GLU A 690 24.39 21.50 0.82
CA GLU A 690 23.69 22.37 1.79
C GLU A 690 24.70 22.91 2.79
N ALA A 691 25.32 24.04 2.44
CA ALA A 691 26.24 24.75 3.31
C ALA A 691 25.48 25.46 4.45
N TYR A 692 25.42 24.84 5.62
CA TYR A 692 25.18 25.60 6.86
C TYR A 692 26.40 26.49 7.11
N SER A 693 26.26 27.77 6.76
CA SER A 693 27.25 28.81 7.07
C SER A 693 27.26 29.11 8.56
N ALA A 694 28.09 28.41 9.32
CA ALA A 694 28.54 28.89 10.62
C ALA A 694 29.59 30.00 10.38
N LYS A 695 29.16 31.27 10.38
CA LYS A 695 30.09 32.41 10.41
C LYS A 695 30.88 32.37 11.71
N VAL A 696 32.15 31.98 11.62
CA VAL A 696 33.16 32.20 12.67
C VAL A 696 33.53 33.69 12.63
N PRO A 697 33.50 34.45 13.74
CA PRO A 697 34.03 35.81 13.75
C PRO A 697 35.56 35.75 13.69
N ALA A 698 36.12 36.36 12.64
CA ALA A 698 37.57 36.55 12.51
C ALA A 698 38.09 37.40 13.67
N LYS A 699 39.14 36.90 14.34
CA LYS A 699 39.95 37.69 15.27
C LYS A 699 40.63 38.83 14.50
N HIS A 700 40.27 40.07 14.83
CA HIS A 700 41.10 41.23 14.52
C HIS A 700 42.43 41.13 15.28
N LEU A 701 43.53 41.19 14.56
CA LEU A 701 44.83 41.69 15.04
C LEU A 701 45.24 42.86 14.12
N PRO A 702 45.96 43.85 14.66
CA PRO A 702 45.96 45.22 14.13
C PRO A 702 46.85 45.39 12.90
N ASP A 703 46.36 46.24 12.00
CA ASP A 703 47.08 46.77 10.84
C ASP A 703 48.24 47.67 11.30
N THR A 704 49.44 47.31 10.89
CA THR A 704 50.58 48.23 10.78
C THR A 704 50.74 48.63 9.32
N GLY A 705 50.17 49.79 8.97
CA GLY A 705 50.88 50.87 8.29
C GLY A 705 51.34 50.73 6.82
N VAL A 706 50.84 51.71 6.05
CA VAL A 706 51.55 52.54 5.05
C VAL A 706 51.80 51.96 3.65
N SER A 707 50.89 52.24 2.71
CA SER A 707 51.02 53.22 1.61
C SER A 707 49.92 53.03 0.58
#